data_AF-A0A4R1RNK1-F1
#
_entry.id   AF-A0A4R1RNK1-F1
#
_cell.length_a   1.000
_cell.length_b   1.000
_cell.length_c   1.000
_cell.angle_alpha   90.00
_cell.angle_beta   90.00
_cell.angle_gamma   90.00
#
_symmetry.space_group_name_H-M   'P 1'
#
loop_
_entity.id
_entity.type
_entity.pdbx_description
1 polymer ?
#
loop_
_entity_poly.entity_id
_entity_poly.type
_entity_poly.pdbx_seq_one_letter_code
_entity_poly.pdbx_strand_id
1 'polypeptide(L)'
;MKIKLLIITILVSLISISNVISQTFNKNTDLLLANFDLKPDEDDVMAAAGLACMLKHPDLEGINYYAVAGAYGKQDKFEYITIAVPDFYNVLFGAENEKWTDAHTNWDASVKRTNTKVIAVLNAGGKVFVQEAGQSDFTHDVLKAAIADGITLSTINQNVIVVQHSKWNENQTRTPKLDWVKNNTVYQKIADGNTCCNGTPEYKTSETKWLNMAKSSENKNAEARKFWAMADEICKKWESSWTNKTIAAGGLDFSDTVEIWQIFNIGDKANDIASFWNRYVIDGKTSNEEKSPIYENSDGSSFVPKDFYPKFSWETTPLYFMFGDKERVLHPEEVKFIAERTDFVCIEKSHGYDELGAAELGAKHDATAFKSIKPDMKVLFYFNAALAWPFTSYSKDFTNENIDSAPKLKEFLIKNPNTGALAQKHTAFLFNILNPDFRAWWVETVAKGVRESGCDGVFIDQMHGNANLMEDKKVEIELAMGEMMTNLKKQLGDDTILLANNANDNNAKYVYPVSDALMFENYSAVHYNKENLLSDWNNMLRNAKAGKISVFRLGVEGHDRGFLRNISNEEKHQVMPKISQEKLEYALACYLIGAQPYSYFMYSWGWALADGALVDYPELQKPLGAPKGSYKRTTPNGWEFTREFEHASVWINTESREAKIKWR
;
A
#
# COMPACT_ATOMS: atom_id res chain seq x y z
N MET A 1 33.58 58.29 -10.45
CA MET A 1 32.89 58.28 -9.15
C MET A 1 31.93 57.09 -9.10
N LYS A 2 32.19 56.17 -8.16
CA LYS A 2 31.32 55.12 -7.57
C LYS A 2 30.68 54.06 -8.49
N ILE A 3 31.47 53.00 -8.74
CA ILE A 3 30.99 51.62 -8.89
C ILE A 3 30.33 51.21 -7.57
N LYS A 4 29.05 50.82 -7.58
CA LYS A 4 28.41 50.11 -6.47
C LYS A 4 28.47 48.62 -6.75
N LEU A 5 29.38 47.96 -6.04
CA LEU A 5 29.51 46.51 -5.92
C LEU A 5 28.36 46.01 -5.03
N LEU A 6 27.39 45.28 -5.59
CA LEU A 6 26.43 44.52 -4.81
C LEU A 6 26.99 43.11 -4.67
N ILE A 7 27.63 42.85 -3.53
CA ILE A 7 28.05 41.50 -3.12
C ILE A 7 26.77 40.76 -2.73
N ILE A 8 26.32 39.83 -3.58
CA ILE A 8 25.36 38.79 -3.17
C ILE A 8 26.20 37.70 -2.53
N THR A 9 26.27 37.72 -1.20
CA THR A 9 26.76 36.60 -0.40
C THR A 9 25.72 35.49 -0.49
N ILE A 10 25.93 34.54 -1.40
CA ILE A 10 25.21 33.26 -1.36
C ILE A 10 25.75 32.52 -0.13
N LEU A 11 25.01 32.60 0.97
CA LEU A 11 25.17 31.70 2.09
C LEU A 11 24.71 30.33 1.60
N VAL A 12 25.64 29.53 1.08
CA VAL A 12 25.41 28.10 0.90
C VAL A 12 25.36 27.53 2.31
N SER A 13 24.16 27.48 2.88
CA SER A 13 23.83 26.58 3.97
C SER A 13 24.06 25.17 3.43
N LEU A 14 25.28 24.67 3.56
CA LEU A 14 25.56 23.24 3.54
C LEU A 14 24.83 22.67 4.76
N ILE A 15 23.52 22.46 4.60
CA ILE A 15 22.81 21.45 5.36
C ILE A 15 23.46 20.17 4.88
N SER A 16 24.42 19.67 5.66
CA SER A 16 24.82 18.29 5.63
C SER A 16 23.55 17.49 5.94
N ILE A 17 22.77 17.20 4.90
CA ILE A 17 21.82 16.10 4.92
C ILE A 17 22.75 14.90 5.05
N SER A 18 23.03 14.50 6.28
CA SER A 18 23.50 13.15 6.57
C SER A 18 22.52 12.26 5.85
N ASN A 19 22.98 11.60 4.78
CA ASN A 19 22.25 10.52 4.16
C ASN A 19 22.10 9.44 5.24
N VAL A 20 21.07 9.54 6.07
CA VAL A 20 20.53 8.38 6.78
C VAL A 20 19.83 7.58 5.70
N ILE A 21 20.63 6.86 4.93
CA ILE A 21 20.14 5.76 4.11
C ILE A 21 19.40 4.87 5.11
N SER A 22 18.08 4.76 4.96
CA SER A 22 17.28 3.82 5.73
C SER A 22 17.95 2.45 5.64
N GLN A 23 18.47 1.95 6.76
CA GLN A 23 19.16 0.67 6.81
C GLN A 23 18.10 -0.43 6.88
N THR A 24 17.69 -0.96 5.74
CA THR A 24 16.72 -2.05 5.66
C THR A 24 17.42 -3.40 5.84
N PHE A 25 16.85 -4.28 6.67
CA PHE A 25 17.34 -5.65 6.88
C PHE A 25 17.18 -6.50 5.60
N ASN A 26 18.26 -7.17 5.17
CA ASN A 26 18.24 -8.11 4.06
C ASN A 26 18.37 -9.55 4.56
N LYS A 27 17.28 -10.32 4.47
CA LYS A 27 17.21 -11.72 4.94
C LYS A 27 18.24 -12.69 4.35
N ASN A 28 18.82 -12.38 3.19
CA ASN A 28 19.77 -13.25 2.52
C ASN A 28 21.22 -13.00 2.95
N THR A 29 21.53 -11.81 3.47
CA THR A 29 22.91 -11.37 3.72
C THR A 29 23.15 -10.98 5.17
N ASP A 30 22.11 -10.56 5.88
CA ASP A 30 22.24 -9.89 7.17
C ASP A 30 21.92 -10.83 8.33
N LEU A 31 22.44 -10.50 9.50
CA LEU A 31 22.23 -11.22 10.75
C LEU A 31 21.37 -10.39 11.69
N LEU A 32 20.31 -11.00 12.25
CA LEU A 32 19.66 -10.50 13.45
C LEU A 32 20.41 -11.06 14.68
N LEU A 33 20.99 -10.18 15.49
CA LEU A 33 21.50 -10.51 16.82
C LEU A 33 20.45 -10.08 17.86
N ALA A 34 19.75 -11.04 18.46
CA ALA A 34 18.67 -10.78 19.40
C ALA A 34 19.16 -10.92 20.84
N ASN A 35 19.52 -9.82 21.47
CA ASN A 35 20.01 -9.79 22.83
C ASN A 35 18.86 -9.54 23.81
N PHE A 36 18.69 -10.45 24.77
CA PHE A 36 17.74 -10.38 25.87
C PHE A 36 18.52 -10.37 27.19
N ASP A 37 18.15 -9.50 28.13
CA ASP A 37 18.85 -9.38 29.40
C ASP A 37 18.36 -10.40 30.46
N LEU A 38 17.05 -10.69 30.49
CA LEU A 38 16.33 -11.58 31.41
C LEU A 38 16.61 -11.28 32.89
N LYS A 39 16.84 -10.02 33.24
CA LYS A 39 17.30 -9.60 34.55
C LYS A 39 16.84 -8.17 34.89
N PRO A 40 15.97 -7.98 35.91
CA PRO A 40 15.11 -8.95 36.58
C PRO A 40 13.78 -9.22 35.87
N ASP A 41 13.46 -8.44 34.84
CA ASP A 41 12.09 -8.24 34.34
C ASP A 41 11.64 -9.40 33.44
N GLU A 42 10.39 -9.81 33.64
CA GLU A 42 9.76 -10.91 32.92
C GLU A 42 9.33 -10.54 31.50
N ASP A 43 9.38 -9.26 31.14
CA ASP A 43 9.08 -8.77 29.78
C ASP A 43 9.97 -9.40 28.71
N ASP A 44 11.26 -9.64 28.99
CA ASP A 44 12.19 -10.34 28.10
C ASP A 44 11.75 -11.78 27.79
N VAL A 45 11.09 -12.47 28.74
CA VAL A 45 10.56 -13.83 28.52
C VAL A 45 9.43 -13.77 27.49
N MET A 46 8.54 -12.79 27.61
CA MET A 46 7.43 -12.59 26.67
C MET A 46 7.91 -12.03 25.33
N ALA A 47 8.92 -11.17 25.31
CA ALA A 47 9.54 -10.65 24.09
C ALA A 47 10.28 -11.74 23.32
N ALA A 48 10.96 -12.66 24.00
CA ALA A 48 11.56 -13.84 23.38
C ALA A 48 10.47 -14.73 22.72
N ALA A 49 9.34 -14.95 23.40
CA ALA A 49 8.20 -15.66 22.81
C ALA A 49 7.60 -14.91 21.60
N GLY A 50 7.50 -13.59 21.68
CA GLY A 50 7.08 -12.70 20.59
C GLY A 50 7.97 -12.85 19.37
N LEU A 51 9.29 -12.69 19.53
CA LEU A 51 10.27 -12.89 18.46
C LEU A 51 10.19 -14.31 17.89
N ALA A 52 10.06 -15.34 18.72
CA ALA A 52 9.94 -16.71 18.24
C ALA A 52 8.70 -16.90 17.36
N CYS A 53 7.55 -16.31 17.72
CA CYS A 53 6.36 -16.29 16.86
C CYS A 53 6.64 -15.59 15.51
N MET A 54 7.33 -14.44 15.55
CA MET A 54 7.72 -13.70 14.36
C MET A 54 8.63 -14.53 13.44
N LEU A 55 9.65 -15.22 13.99
CA LEU A 55 10.59 -16.06 13.23
C LEU A 55 9.95 -17.29 12.59
N LYS A 56 8.80 -17.74 13.10
CA LYS A 56 8.00 -18.83 12.52
C LYS A 56 7.05 -18.36 11.44
N HIS A 57 6.82 -17.06 11.32
CA HIS A 57 5.96 -16.50 10.29
C HIS A 57 6.68 -16.50 8.93
N PRO A 58 6.00 -16.84 7.81
CA PRO A 58 6.61 -16.94 6.47
C PRO A 58 7.44 -15.71 6.03
N ASP A 59 7.00 -14.49 6.37
CA ASP A 59 7.73 -13.26 6.05
C ASP A 59 9.14 -13.19 6.64
N LEU A 60 9.37 -13.84 7.78
CA LEU A 60 10.65 -13.87 8.49
C LEU A 60 11.23 -15.29 8.56
N GLU A 61 10.62 -16.25 7.86
CA GLU A 61 11.13 -17.60 7.76
C GLU A 61 12.49 -17.59 7.04
N GLY A 62 13.45 -18.32 7.60
CA GLY A 62 14.77 -18.50 7.01
C GLY A 62 15.71 -17.31 7.17
N ILE A 63 15.35 -16.27 7.94
CA ILE A 63 16.32 -15.22 8.28
C ILE A 63 17.49 -15.81 9.07
N ASN A 64 18.68 -15.26 8.87
CA ASN A 64 19.83 -15.58 9.69
C ASN A 64 19.74 -14.82 11.02
N TYR A 65 19.68 -15.54 12.14
CA TYR A 65 19.61 -14.95 13.47
C TYR A 65 20.50 -15.70 14.47
N TYR A 66 20.87 -15.01 15.54
CA TYR A 66 21.48 -15.58 16.72
C TYR A 66 20.94 -14.88 17.97
N ALA A 67 20.33 -15.62 18.89
CA ALA A 67 19.79 -15.05 20.12
C ALA A 67 20.80 -15.16 21.28
N VAL A 68 20.72 -14.24 22.24
CA VAL A 68 21.58 -14.21 23.41
C VAL A 68 20.68 -14.02 24.62
N ALA A 69 20.69 -14.99 25.53
CA ALA A 69 20.07 -14.87 26.83
C ALA A 69 21.13 -14.35 27.83
N GLY A 70 20.79 -13.38 28.67
CA GLY A 70 21.72 -12.84 29.67
C GLY A 70 22.65 -11.75 29.17
N ALA A 71 22.24 -10.99 28.15
CA ALA A 71 22.97 -9.84 27.62
C ALA A 71 22.80 -8.59 28.50
N TYR A 72 23.07 -8.70 29.81
CA TYR A 72 22.86 -7.61 30.78
C TYR A 72 24.16 -6.87 31.16
N GLY A 73 23.97 -5.66 31.71
CA GLY A 73 25.02 -4.76 32.18
C GLY A 73 25.13 -4.69 33.71
N LYS A 74 25.06 -3.47 34.26
CA LYS A 74 25.19 -3.18 35.70
C LYS A 74 23.88 -3.48 36.44
N GLN A 75 23.62 -4.76 36.72
CA GLN A 75 22.40 -5.19 37.40
C GLN A 75 22.70 -6.09 38.60
N ASP A 76 23.76 -5.80 39.34
CA ASP A 76 24.30 -6.67 40.40
C ASP A 76 23.34 -6.93 41.57
N LYS A 77 22.26 -6.15 41.69
CA LYS A 77 21.24 -6.28 42.75
C LYS A 77 20.01 -7.09 42.34
N PHE A 78 19.93 -7.48 41.07
CA PHE A 78 18.80 -8.17 40.49
C PHE A 78 19.17 -9.63 40.22
N GLU A 79 18.17 -10.49 40.12
CA GLU A 79 18.34 -11.91 39.83
C GLU A 79 18.03 -12.19 38.36
N TYR A 80 18.81 -13.08 37.76
CA TYR A 80 18.61 -13.54 36.39
C TYR A 80 17.55 -14.64 36.37
N ILE A 81 16.63 -14.60 35.39
CA ILE A 81 15.52 -15.56 35.27
C ILE A 81 16.05 -16.93 34.80
N THR A 82 16.70 -17.64 35.72
CA THR A 82 17.35 -18.93 35.44
C THR A 82 16.39 -20.00 34.94
N ILE A 83 15.11 -19.94 35.33
CA ILE A 83 14.08 -20.90 34.90
C ILE A 83 13.70 -20.75 33.41
N ALA A 84 14.09 -19.66 32.75
CA ALA A 84 13.87 -19.46 31.32
C ALA A 84 14.92 -20.20 30.45
N VAL A 85 16.02 -20.68 31.04
CA VAL A 85 17.11 -21.36 30.32
C VAL A 85 17.46 -22.72 30.95
N PRO A 86 17.90 -23.71 30.15
CA PRO A 86 17.97 -23.68 28.70
C PRO A 86 16.65 -24.05 28.01
N ASP A 87 15.70 -24.66 28.74
CA ASP A 87 14.58 -25.38 28.13
C ASP A 87 13.63 -24.49 27.32
N PHE A 88 13.28 -23.30 27.83
CA PHE A 88 12.39 -22.40 27.09
C PHE A 88 13.09 -21.82 25.86
N TYR A 89 14.31 -21.32 25.98
CA TYR A 89 15.09 -20.88 24.81
C TYR A 89 15.36 -22.00 23.80
N ASN A 90 15.53 -23.24 24.27
CA ASN A 90 15.64 -24.42 23.41
C ASN A 90 14.37 -24.66 22.58
N VAL A 91 13.20 -24.44 23.19
CA VAL A 91 11.91 -24.52 22.49
C VAL A 91 11.74 -23.40 21.47
N LEU A 92 12.19 -22.18 21.78
CA LEU A 92 12.05 -21.03 20.91
C LEU A 92 13.00 -21.07 19.71
N PHE A 93 14.28 -21.35 19.96
CA PHE A 93 15.36 -21.11 18.99
C PHE A 93 16.14 -22.38 18.59
N GLY A 94 15.84 -23.54 19.17
CA GLY A 94 16.58 -24.78 18.96
C GLY A 94 17.70 -24.98 19.99
N ALA A 95 18.56 -25.97 19.81
CA ALA A 95 19.55 -26.33 20.83
C ALA A 95 20.51 -25.18 21.18
N GLU A 96 20.81 -25.06 22.48
CA GLU A 96 21.80 -24.12 22.99
C GLU A 96 23.12 -24.23 22.24
N ASN A 97 23.72 -23.09 21.96
CA ASN A 97 24.98 -22.90 21.25
C ASN A 97 24.90 -23.11 19.71
N GLU A 98 23.74 -23.48 19.14
CA GLU A 98 23.55 -23.54 17.69
C GLU A 98 23.03 -22.22 17.09
N LYS A 99 21.88 -21.76 17.62
CA LYS A 99 21.18 -20.52 17.20
C LYS A 99 20.95 -19.54 18.35
N TRP A 100 21.33 -19.92 19.57
CA TRP A 100 21.31 -19.03 20.71
C TRP A 100 22.41 -19.40 21.72
N THR A 101 22.70 -18.54 22.69
CA THR A 101 23.72 -18.79 23.73
C THR A 101 23.31 -18.17 25.07
N ASP A 102 23.74 -18.80 26.18
CA ASP A 102 23.57 -18.27 27.53
C ASP A 102 24.82 -17.48 27.98
N ALA A 103 24.73 -16.16 27.93
CA ALA A 103 25.78 -15.25 28.37
C ALA A 103 25.86 -15.11 29.90
N HIS A 104 24.79 -15.43 30.63
CA HIS A 104 24.82 -15.45 32.09
C HIS A 104 25.71 -16.59 32.60
N THR A 105 25.52 -17.79 32.07
CA THR A 105 26.29 -18.97 32.48
C THR A 105 27.76 -18.89 32.05
N ASN A 106 28.04 -18.42 30.82
CA ASN A 106 29.41 -18.29 30.34
C ASN A 106 29.57 -17.13 29.33
N TRP A 107 29.81 -15.94 29.85
CA TRP A 107 29.97 -14.70 29.07
C TRP A 107 31.02 -14.83 27.97
N ASP A 108 32.25 -15.24 28.30
CA ASP A 108 33.37 -15.28 27.35
C ASP A 108 33.12 -16.29 26.21
N ALA A 109 32.56 -17.45 26.52
CA ALA A 109 32.23 -18.45 25.51
C ALA A 109 31.08 -17.96 24.61
N SER A 110 30.09 -17.28 25.18
CA SER A 110 28.98 -16.66 24.46
C SER A 110 29.48 -15.55 23.53
N VAL A 111 30.35 -14.66 24.01
CA VAL A 111 31.00 -13.62 23.19
C VAL A 111 31.74 -14.25 22.01
N LYS A 112 32.52 -15.31 22.25
CA LYS A 112 33.27 -16.00 21.19
C LYS A 112 32.34 -16.63 20.13
N ARG A 113 31.26 -17.29 20.53
CA ARG A 113 30.28 -17.89 19.62
C ARG A 113 29.56 -16.84 18.79
N THR A 114 29.05 -15.79 19.44
CA THR A 114 28.37 -14.69 18.77
C THR A 114 29.31 -13.98 17.81
N ASN A 115 30.55 -13.70 18.23
CA ASN A 115 31.58 -13.12 17.37
C ASN A 115 31.82 -13.95 16.11
N THR A 116 31.89 -15.28 16.23
CA THR A 116 32.04 -16.18 15.06
C THR A 116 30.92 -15.99 14.03
N LYS A 117 29.68 -15.75 14.47
CA LYS A 117 28.53 -15.46 13.58
C LYS A 117 28.65 -14.06 12.97
N VAL A 118 29.00 -13.07 13.78
CA VAL A 118 29.15 -11.66 13.38
C VAL A 118 30.24 -11.49 12.33
N ILE A 119 31.45 -12.02 12.54
CA ILE A 119 32.55 -11.86 11.57
C ILE A 119 32.26 -12.54 10.24
N ALA A 120 31.56 -13.69 10.25
CA ALA A 120 31.19 -14.40 9.03
C ALA A 120 30.31 -13.51 8.12
N VAL A 121 29.34 -12.81 8.73
CA VAL A 121 28.41 -11.91 8.03
C VAL A 121 29.12 -10.65 7.57
N LEU A 122 29.92 -10.01 8.44
CA LEU A 122 30.64 -8.78 8.10
C LEU A 122 31.69 -9.00 7.00
N ASN A 123 32.42 -10.12 7.03
CA ASN A 123 33.38 -10.47 5.97
C ASN A 123 32.70 -10.77 4.63
N ALA A 124 31.47 -11.26 4.65
CA ALA A 124 30.65 -11.47 3.45
C ALA A 124 30.03 -10.15 2.92
N GLY A 125 30.27 -9.01 3.58
CA GLY A 125 29.70 -7.71 3.23
C GLY A 125 28.26 -7.50 3.72
N GLY A 126 27.71 -8.44 4.50
CA GLY A 126 26.41 -8.30 5.13
C GLY A 126 26.42 -7.33 6.32
N LYS A 127 25.24 -7.12 6.91
CA LYS A 127 25.04 -6.27 8.08
C LYS A 127 24.62 -7.09 9.30
N VAL A 128 24.91 -6.56 10.48
CA VAL A 128 24.43 -7.12 11.75
C VAL A 128 23.48 -6.11 12.38
N PHE A 129 22.21 -6.50 12.50
CA PHE A 129 21.18 -5.75 13.20
C PHE A 129 21.03 -6.32 14.60
N VAL A 130 21.23 -5.49 15.62
CA VAL A 130 21.14 -5.88 17.02
C VAL A 130 19.82 -5.38 17.57
N GLN A 131 18.93 -6.31 17.96
CA GLN A 131 17.88 -6.02 18.95
C GLN A 131 18.58 -5.97 20.30
N GLU A 132 18.62 -4.80 20.92
CA GLU A 132 19.22 -4.61 22.23
C GLU A 132 18.13 -4.47 23.30
N ALA A 133 17.39 -5.57 23.53
CA ALA A 133 16.39 -5.72 24.59
C ALA A 133 17.10 -5.93 25.94
N GLY A 134 17.79 -4.87 26.39
CA GLY A 134 18.75 -4.98 27.47
C GLY A 134 19.86 -3.94 27.41
N GLN A 135 21.06 -4.30 27.84
CA GLN A 135 22.21 -3.38 27.92
C GLN A 135 23.33 -3.75 26.95
N SER A 136 23.98 -2.75 26.35
CA SER A 136 24.96 -2.97 25.27
C SER A 136 26.34 -3.47 25.73
N ASP A 137 26.46 -3.97 26.96
CA ASP A 137 27.69 -4.54 27.49
C ASP A 137 28.14 -5.77 26.69
N PHE A 138 27.20 -6.66 26.33
CA PHE A 138 27.47 -7.85 25.53
C PHE A 138 27.83 -7.49 24.09
N THR A 139 27.02 -6.65 23.45
CA THR A 139 27.28 -6.12 22.10
C THR A 139 28.67 -5.49 22.01
N HIS A 140 29.05 -4.67 22.99
CA HIS A 140 30.40 -4.09 23.05
C HIS A 140 31.49 -5.18 23.00
N ASP A 141 31.39 -6.18 23.86
CA ASP A 141 32.45 -7.20 23.99
C ASP A 141 32.54 -8.10 22.74
N VAL A 142 31.40 -8.42 22.11
CA VAL A 142 31.35 -9.09 20.80
C VAL A 142 32.06 -8.26 19.73
N LEU A 143 31.81 -6.96 19.66
CA LEU A 143 32.43 -6.09 18.66
C LEU A 143 33.93 -5.86 18.94
N LYS A 144 34.36 -5.85 20.21
CA LYS A 144 35.79 -5.85 20.55
C LYS A 144 36.47 -7.14 20.11
N ALA A 145 35.82 -8.28 20.29
CA ALA A 145 36.32 -9.55 19.79
C ALA A 145 36.40 -9.55 18.24
N ALA A 146 35.39 -9.00 17.55
CA ALA A 146 35.40 -8.88 16.10
C ALA A 146 36.58 -8.03 15.58
N ILE A 147 36.91 -6.94 16.28
CA ILE A 147 38.09 -6.11 15.96
C ILE A 147 39.39 -6.89 16.17
N ALA A 148 39.49 -7.64 17.27
CA ALA A 148 40.64 -8.48 17.55
C ALA A 148 40.83 -9.57 16.47
N ASP A 149 39.73 -10.04 15.87
CA ASP A 149 39.70 -11.00 14.77
C ASP A 149 39.77 -10.37 13.37
N GLY A 150 40.10 -9.07 13.28
CA GLY A 150 40.47 -8.40 12.03
C GLY A 150 39.36 -7.61 11.34
N ILE A 151 38.16 -7.50 11.92
CA ILE A 151 37.13 -6.59 11.39
C ILE A 151 37.55 -5.14 11.67
N THR A 152 37.56 -4.31 10.64
CA THR A 152 37.94 -2.91 10.80
C THR A 152 36.85 -2.11 11.52
N LEU A 153 37.27 -1.07 12.24
CA LEU A 153 36.32 -0.15 12.88
C LEU A 153 35.39 0.54 11.87
N SER A 154 35.88 0.80 10.64
CA SER A 154 35.07 1.34 9.56
C SER A 154 33.95 0.37 9.16
N THR A 155 34.23 -0.93 9.10
CA THR A 155 33.21 -1.95 8.80
C THR A 155 32.16 -1.99 9.91
N ILE A 156 32.57 -1.97 11.18
CA ILE A 156 31.62 -1.95 12.30
C ILE A 156 30.73 -0.70 12.24
N ASN A 157 31.32 0.47 12.02
CA ASN A 157 30.60 1.74 11.98
C ASN A 157 29.55 1.81 10.86
N GLN A 158 29.76 1.09 9.75
CA GLN A 158 28.85 1.10 8.59
C GLN A 158 27.84 -0.06 8.61
N ASN A 159 28.23 -1.21 9.14
CA ASN A 159 27.50 -2.46 8.95
C ASN A 159 26.92 -3.06 10.23
N VAL A 160 27.19 -2.49 11.41
CA VAL A 160 26.55 -2.89 12.66
C VAL A 160 25.54 -1.83 13.07
N ILE A 161 24.26 -2.22 13.10
CA ILE A 161 23.12 -1.37 13.43
C ILE A 161 22.58 -1.84 14.77
N VAL A 162 22.62 -0.98 15.79
CA VAL A 162 22.12 -1.30 17.13
C VAL A 162 20.83 -0.54 17.35
N VAL A 163 19.72 -1.25 17.53
CA VAL A 163 18.41 -0.66 17.82
C VAL A 163 18.10 -0.93 19.29
N GLN A 164 17.86 0.12 20.06
CA GLN A 164 17.63 0.02 21.50
C GLN A 164 16.55 1.01 21.94
N HIS A 165 15.52 0.55 22.63
CA HIS A 165 14.55 1.39 23.35
C HIS A 165 14.98 1.56 24.82
N SER A 166 14.19 2.27 25.64
CA SER A 166 14.40 2.46 27.09
C SER A 166 15.60 3.30 27.53
N LYS A 167 15.35 4.38 28.30
CA LYS A 167 16.44 5.15 28.93
C LYS A 167 17.11 4.37 30.05
N TRP A 168 16.36 3.47 30.69
CA TRP A 168 16.87 2.64 31.78
C TRP A 168 17.96 1.69 31.28
N ASN A 169 17.75 1.05 30.13
CA ASN A 169 18.73 0.18 29.47
C ASN A 169 20.07 0.89 29.19
N GLU A 170 20.03 2.11 28.68
CA GLU A 170 21.24 2.92 28.54
C GLU A 170 21.93 3.18 29.89
N ASN A 171 21.15 3.52 30.92
CA ASN A 171 21.70 3.84 32.25
C ASN A 171 22.32 2.63 32.95
N GLN A 172 21.78 1.43 32.72
CA GLN A 172 22.33 0.19 33.25
C GLN A 172 23.50 -0.35 32.42
N THR A 173 23.75 0.18 31.21
CA THR A 173 24.96 -0.16 30.45
C THR A 173 26.19 0.48 31.11
N ARG A 174 27.34 -0.19 31.13
CA ARG A 174 28.60 0.43 31.59
C ARG A 174 28.95 1.61 30.68
N THR A 175 29.02 2.82 31.25
CA THR A 175 29.21 4.08 30.49
C THR A 175 30.32 4.02 29.44
N PRO A 176 31.54 3.53 29.73
CA PRO A 176 32.58 3.45 28.70
C PRO A 176 32.22 2.52 27.53
N LYS A 177 31.44 1.46 27.79
CA LYS A 177 30.97 0.53 26.76
C LYS A 177 29.83 1.12 25.94
N LEU A 178 28.86 1.78 26.58
CA LEU A 178 27.76 2.45 25.88
C LEU A 178 28.29 3.55 24.95
N ASP A 179 29.17 4.42 25.47
CA ASP A 179 29.79 5.49 24.68
C ASP A 179 30.56 4.90 23.49
N TRP A 180 31.25 3.78 23.69
CA TRP A 180 31.94 3.11 22.61
C TRP A 180 30.98 2.55 21.57
N VAL A 181 29.90 1.84 21.96
CA VAL A 181 28.92 1.29 21.01
C VAL A 181 28.27 2.42 20.20
N LYS A 182 27.83 3.49 20.86
CA LYS A 182 27.22 4.67 20.20
C LYS A 182 28.15 5.34 19.20
N ASN A 183 29.43 5.47 19.54
CA ASN A 183 30.40 6.16 18.69
C ASN A 183 30.93 5.29 17.53
N ASN A 184 30.77 3.97 17.59
CA ASN A 184 31.42 3.04 16.66
C ASN A 184 30.45 2.15 15.88
N THR A 185 29.15 2.30 16.05
CA THR A 185 28.10 1.58 15.31
C THR A 185 27.08 2.57 14.75
N VAL A 186 26.16 2.11 13.90
CA VAL A 186 24.93 2.84 13.60
C VAL A 186 23.95 2.63 14.76
N TYR A 187 24.08 3.44 15.80
CA TYR A 187 23.23 3.35 16.99
C TYR A 187 21.91 4.11 16.78
N GLN A 188 20.79 3.39 16.83
CA GLN A 188 19.44 3.92 16.65
C GLN A 188 18.69 3.87 17.98
N LYS A 189 18.54 5.03 18.61
CA LYS A 189 17.66 5.19 19.76
C LYS A 189 16.23 5.33 19.28
N ILE A 190 15.36 4.39 19.64
CA ILE A 190 13.91 4.48 19.37
C ILE A 190 13.14 4.94 20.60
N ALA A 191 11.88 5.32 20.39
CA ALA A 191 10.98 5.68 21.47
C ALA A 191 10.76 4.49 22.42
N ASP A 192 10.43 4.79 23.67
CA ASP A 192 10.40 3.79 24.73
C ASP A 192 9.16 2.89 24.60
N GLY A 193 9.36 1.62 24.21
CA GLY A 193 8.29 0.63 24.04
C GLY A 193 7.50 0.34 25.33
N ASN A 194 8.02 0.72 26.49
CA ASN A 194 7.32 0.67 27.76
C ASN A 194 6.28 1.80 27.95
N THR A 195 6.22 2.75 27.02
CA THR A 195 5.34 3.92 27.10
C THR A 195 4.49 4.07 25.84
N CYS A 196 3.21 4.41 26.02
CA CYS A 196 2.27 4.56 24.92
C CYS A 196 2.47 5.86 24.13
N CYS A 197 1.87 5.91 22.94
CA CYS A 197 1.64 7.13 22.15
C CYS A 197 2.91 7.91 21.73
N ASN A 198 4.02 7.22 21.47
CA ASN A 198 5.31 7.85 21.16
C ASN A 198 5.88 7.48 19.78
N GLY A 199 5.12 6.74 18.96
CA GLY A 199 5.53 6.28 17.63
C GLY A 199 6.09 4.85 17.58
N THR A 200 6.21 4.16 18.72
CA THR A 200 6.42 2.70 18.79
C THR A 200 5.12 2.00 19.22
N PRO A 201 4.90 0.72 18.82
CA PRO A 201 3.74 -0.05 19.26
C PRO A 201 3.68 -0.20 20.78
N GLU A 202 2.48 -0.05 21.34
CA GLU A 202 2.24 -0.30 22.78
C GLU A 202 2.05 -1.80 23.01
N TYR A 203 3.15 -2.55 23.06
CA TYR A 203 3.17 -4.00 23.30
C TYR A 203 3.07 -4.38 24.78
N LYS A 204 2.22 -3.66 25.50
CA LYS A 204 1.99 -3.81 26.94
C LYS A 204 0.52 -3.59 27.26
N THR A 205 -0.11 -4.52 27.97
CA THR A 205 -1.52 -4.40 28.36
C THR A 205 -1.84 -5.23 29.59
N SER A 206 -2.70 -4.71 30.47
CA SER A 206 -3.21 -5.46 31.62
C SER A 206 -4.37 -6.41 31.24
N GLU A 207 -4.79 -6.42 29.97
CA GLU A 207 -5.88 -7.28 29.51
C GLU A 207 -5.47 -8.75 29.45
N THR A 208 -6.07 -9.57 30.31
CA THR A 208 -5.80 -11.02 30.41
C THR A 208 -6.27 -11.84 29.21
N LYS A 209 -7.13 -11.25 28.35
CA LYS A 209 -7.71 -11.94 27.19
C LYS A 209 -6.66 -12.46 26.22
N TRP A 210 -5.55 -11.74 26.06
CA TRP A 210 -4.55 -12.04 25.04
C TRP A 210 -3.73 -13.30 25.35
N LEU A 211 -3.29 -13.47 26.59
CA LEU A 211 -2.67 -14.73 27.04
C LEU A 211 -3.66 -15.89 26.97
N ASN A 212 -4.93 -15.67 27.33
CA ASN A 212 -5.96 -16.69 27.22
C ASN A 212 -6.18 -17.11 25.75
N MET A 213 -6.22 -16.15 24.83
CA MET A 213 -6.31 -16.41 23.39
C MET A 213 -5.07 -17.16 22.88
N ALA A 214 -3.86 -16.71 23.24
CA ALA A 214 -2.62 -17.31 22.79
C ALA A 214 -2.51 -18.79 23.19
N LYS A 215 -2.93 -19.14 24.41
CA LYS A 215 -2.87 -20.51 24.96
C LYS A 215 -4.10 -21.36 24.67
N SER A 216 -5.18 -20.77 24.15
CA SER A 216 -6.44 -21.46 23.90
C SER A 216 -6.25 -22.65 22.96
N SER A 217 -6.98 -23.75 23.19
CA SER A 217 -7.05 -24.87 22.25
C SER A 217 -7.58 -24.46 20.87
N GLU A 218 -8.34 -23.37 20.80
CA GLU A 218 -8.89 -22.81 19.57
C GLU A 218 -7.85 -22.05 18.73
N ASN A 219 -6.76 -21.59 19.32
CA ASN A 219 -5.66 -20.98 18.57
C ASN A 219 -5.03 -22.09 17.71
N LYS A 220 -5.08 -21.99 16.38
CA LYS A 220 -4.55 -23.04 15.48
C LYS A 220 -3.03 -23.05 15.39
N ASN A 221 -2.35 -21.96 15.76
CA ASN A 221 -0.90 -21.90 15.79
C ASN A 221 -0.32 -22.68 16.99
N ALA A 222 0.01 -23.96 16.76
CA ALA A 222 0.54 -24.84 17.79
C ALA A 222 1.88 -24.39 18.37
N GLU A 223 2.72 -23.72 17.58
CA GLU A 223 4.00 -23.20 18.06
C GLU A 223 3.78 -22.00 18.98
N ALA A 224 2.97 -21.02 18.58
CA ALA A 224 2.64 -19.89 19.46
C ALA A 224 1.92 -20.34 20.73
N ARG A 225 0.97 -21.29 20.66
CA ARG A 225 0.36 -21.87 21.87
C ARG A 225 1.42 -22.36 22.84
N LYS A 226 2.42 -23.10 22.34
CA LYS A 226 3.52 -23.64 23.14
C LYS A 226 4.40 -22.53 23.71
N PHE A 227 4.82 -21.58 22.88
CA PHE A 227 5.71 -20.47 23.29
C PHE A 227 5.08 -19.62 24.39
N TRP A 228 3.83 -19.16 24.17
CA TRP A 228 3.13 -18.31 25.14
C TRP A 228 2.68 -19.07 26.39
N ALA A 229 2.40 -20.38 26.31
CA ALA A 229 2.13 -21.18 27.50
C ALA A 229 3.37 -21.31 28.40
N MET A 230 4.54 -21.58 27.81
CA MET A 230 5.78 -21.68 28.57
C MET A 230 6.20 -20.31 29.15
N ALA A 231 6.08 -19.23 28.37
CA ALA A 231 6.37 -17.88 28.84
C ALA A 231 5.50 -17.50 30.05
N ASP A 232 4.18 -17.71 29.97
CA ASP A 232 3.24 -17.46 31.08
C ASP A 232 3.55 -18.33 32.32
N GLU A 233 3.93 -19.60 32.12
CA GLU A 233 4.31 -20.48 33.23
C GLU A 233 5.60 -20.01 33.91
N ILE A 234 6.60 -19.57 33.15
CA ILE A 234 7.84 -18.99 33.68
C ILE A 234 7.53 -17.73 34.48
N CYS A 235 6.79 -16.78 33.91
CA CYS A 235 6.44 -15.53 34.56
C CYS A 235 5.68 -15.74 35.88
N LYS A 236 4.84 -16.79 35.96
CA LYS A 236 4.12 -17.14 37.21
C LYS A 236 4.99 -17.78 38.27
N LYS A 237 6.03 -18.52 37.88
CA LYS A 237 6.94 -19.21 38.80
C LYS A 237 8.10 -18.34 39.26
N TRP A 238 8.43 -17.31 38.49
CA TRP A 238 9.52 -16.42 38.81
C TRP A 238 9.17 -15.54 40.01
N GLU A 239 9.97 -15.65 41.07
CA GLU A 239 9.88 -14.76 42.23
C GLU A 239 10.83 -13.59 42.01
N SER A 240 10.32 -12.56 41.34
CA SER A 240 11.15 -11.43 40.98
C SER A 240 11.52 -10.54 42.17
N SER A 241 12.74 -10.02 42.15
CA SER A 241 13.20 -8.90 42.99
C SER A 241 12.52 -7.56 42.64
N TRP A 242 11.83 -7.50 41.50
CA TRP A 242 11.01 -6.38 41.04
C TRP A 242 9.79 -6.90 40.27
N THR A 243 8.57 -6.63 40.74
CA THR A 243 7.37 -7.19 40.09
C THR A 243 6.90 -6.35 38.90
N ASN A 244 6.88 -6.94 37.70
CA ASN A 244 6.14 -6.39 36.58
C ASN A 244 4.63 -6.45 36.85
N LYS A 245 4.02 -5.30 37.20
CA LYS A 245 2.60 -5.25 37.60
C LYS A 245 1.64 -5.70 36.50
N THR A 246 2.01 -5.52 35.24
CA THR A 246 1.18 -5.90 34.09
C THR A 246 1.14 -7.41 33.96
N ILE A 247 2.30 -8.06 33.97
CA ILE A 247 2.42 -9.52 33.92
C ILE A 247 1.82 -10.17 35.18
N ALA A 248 2.07 -9.62 36.36
CA ALA A 248 1.51 -10.12 37.63
C ALA A 248 -0.03 -10.07 37.66
N ALA A 249 -0.65 -9.13 36.94
CA ALA A 249 -2.10 -9.05 36.77
C ALA A 249 -2.65 -10.07 35.74
N GLY A 250 -1.79 -10.88 35.12
CA GLY A 250 -2.13 -11.81 34.04
C GLY A 250 -2.21 -11.15 32.66
N GLY A 251 -1.68 -9.92 32.53
CA GLY A 251 -1.57 -9.20 31.27
C GLY A 251 -0.33 -9.61 30.47
N LEU A 252 0.02 -8.78 29.49
CA LEU A 252 1.17 -8.96 28.62
C LEU A 252 2.12 -7.78 28.71
N ASP A 253 3.40 -8.08 28.66
CA ASP A 253 4.44 -7.10 28.45
C ASP A 253 5.52 -7.72 27.58
N PHE A 254 5.57 -7.33 26.31
CA PHE A 254 6.58 -7.78 25.34
C PHE A 254 7.16 -6.57 24.61
N SER A 255 7.26 -5.43 25.33
CA SER A 255 7.72 -4.13 24.83
C SER A 255 9.03 -4.23 24.07
N ASP A 256 9.92 -5.12 24.48
CA ASP A 256 11.24 -5.35 23.90
C ASP A 256 11.21 -5.93 22.46
N THR A 257 10.01 -6.21 21.96
CA THR A 257 9.75 -6.56 20.56
C THR A 257 9.68 -5.31 19.66
N VAL A 258 9.60 -4.09 20.20
CA VAL A 258 9.57 -2.86 19.38
C VAL A 258 10.87 -2.63 18.60
N GLU A 259 12.02 -3.07 19.12
CA GLU A 259 13.27 -3.13 18.37
C GLU A 259 13.12 -3.95 17.10
N ILE A 260 12.50 -5.13 17.20
CA ILE A 260 12.31 -6.04 16.08
C ILE A 260 11.31 -5.47 15.08
N TRP A 261 10.23 -4.85 15.59
CA TRP A 261 9.28 -4.10 14.76
C TRP A 261 9.98 -3.01 13.94
N GLN A 262 10.94 -2.29 14.55
CA GLN A 262 11.75 -1.28 13.87
C GLN A 262 12.75 -1.90 12.89
N ILE A 263 13.52 -2.93 13.30
CA ILE A 263 14.58 -3.56 12.49
C ILE A 263 14.01 -4.10 11.17
N PHE A 264 12.85 -4.76 11.23
CA PHE A 264 12.20 -5.31 10.04
C PHE A 264 11.26 -4.33 9.33
N ASN A 265 11.15 -3.09 9.83
CA ASN A 265 10.25 -2.08 9.29
C ASN A 265 8.82 -2.62 9.12
N ILE A 266 8.29 -3.25 10.18
CA ILE A 266 7.01 -3.97 10.15
C ILE A 266 5.83 -3.00 9.92
N GLY A 267 5.91 -1.77 10.45
CA GLY A 267 4.90 -0.73 10.26
C GLY A 267 3.52 -1.16 10.77
N ASP A 268 2.48 -0.80 10.01
CA ASP A 268 1.08 -1.02 10.41
C ASP A 268 0.65 -2.49 10.44
N LYS A 269 1.48 -3.42 9.93
CA LYS A 269 1.18 -4.86 9.97
C LYS A 269 1.16 -5.43 11.39
N ALA A 270 1.80 -4.75 12.32
CA ALA A 270 1.79 -5.07 13.74
C ALA A 270 2.07 -3.79 14.55
N ASN A 271 1.28 -2.72 14.37
CA ASN A 271 1.50 -1.47 15.09
C ASN A 271 0.79 -1.42 16.46
N ASP A 272 0.09 -2.49 16.84
CA ASP A 272 -0.53 -2.70 18.15
C ASP A 272 -0.59 -4.19 18.53
N ILE A 273 -1.06 -4.50 19.75
CA ILE A 273 -1.17 -5.88 20.23
C ILE A 273 -2.14 -6.70 19.38
N ALA A 274 -3.24 -6.11 18.89
CA ALA A 274 -4.26 -6.83 18.14
C ALA A 274 -3.74 -7.30 16.78
N SER A 275 -3.11 -6.40 16.03
CA SER A 275 -2.45 -6.67 14.76
C SER A 275 -1.29 -7.66 14.94
N PHE A 276 -0.47 -7.52 15.99
CA PHE A 276 0.56 -8.51 16.32
C PHE A 276 -0.03 -9.89 16.63
N TRP A 277 -1.08 -9.96 17.46
CA TRP A 277 -1.71 -11.22 17.85
C TRP A 277 -2.30 -11.95 16.66
N ASN A 278 -3.07 -11.23 15.84
CA ASN A 278 -3.65 -11.81 14.64
C ASN A 278 -2.54 -12.37 13.76
N ARG A 279 -1.53 -11.55 13.43
CA ARG A 279 -0.47 -11.90 12.51
C ARG A 279 0.46 -13.02 12.98
N TYR A 280 0.93 -12.96 14.22
CA TYR A 280 2.03 -13.82 14.69
C TYR A 280 1.58 -14.90 15.69
N VAL A 281 0.46 -14.70 16.41
CA VAL A 281 0.10 -15.53 17.56
C VAL A 281 -1.09 -16.45 17.30
N ILE A 282 -2.17 -15.94 16.72
CA ILE A 282 -3.42 -16.69 16.48
C ILE A 282 -3.40 -17.35 15.10
N ASP A 283 -3.11 -16.55 14.07
CA ASP A 283 -3.11 -17.03 12.69
C ASP A 283 -1.75 -17.57 12.27
N GLY A 284 -0.84 -17.96 13.17
CA GLY A 284 0.46 -18.50 12.73
C GLY A 284 0.43 -19.87 12.05
N LYS A 285 -0.73 -20.25 11.52
CA LYS A 285 -0.90 -20.93 10.23
C LYS A 285 -2.13 -20.39 9.48
N THR A 286 -2.06 -19.20 8.92
CA THR A 286 -2.81 -18.87 7.71
C THR A 286 -2.09 -19.58 6.57
N SER A 287 -2.55 -20.81 6.37
CA SER A 287 -2.54 -21.44 5.05
C SER A 287 -2.91 -20.39 4.01
N ASN A 288 -2.05 -20.19 3.02
CA ASN A 288 -2.38 -19.47 1.80
C ASN A 288 -2.94 -18.05 2.05
N GLU A 289 -2.15 -17.16 2.63
CA GLU A 289 -1.91 -15.99 1.80
C GLU A 289 -1.18 -16.57 0.58
N GLU A 290 -1.88 -16.66 -0.56
CA GLU A 290 -1.19 -16.31 -1.80
C GLU A 290 -0.35 -15.10 -1.42
N LYS A 291 0.98 -15.27 -1.28
CA LYS A 291 1.89 -14.11 -1.28
C LYS A 291 1.29 -13.20 -2.31
N SER A 292 0.79 -12.03 -1.90
CA SER A 292 0.17 -11.06 -2.81
C SER A 292 1.04 -11.09 -4.07
N PRO A 293 0.57 -11.72 -5.16
CA PRO A 293 1.49 -12.32 -6.12
C PRO A 293 2.49 -11.26 -6.55
N ILE A 294 3.78 -11.55 -6.39
CA ILE A 294 4.79 -10.62 -6.87
C ILE A 294 4.79 -10.81 -8.37
N TYR A 295 4.11 -9.91 -9.06
CA TYR A 295 4.07 -9.92 -10.51
C TYR A 295 5.32 -9.23 -11.03
N GLU A 296 5.83 -9.71 -12.16
CA GLU A 296 6.92 -9.05 -12.87
C GLU A 296 6.34 -8.01 -13.82
N ASN A 297 6.77 -6.76 -13.67
CA ASN A 297 6.54 -5.70 -14.65
C ASN A 297 7.33 -6.01 -15.92
N SER A 298 6.94 -5.39 -17.04
CA SER A 298 7.57 -5.69 -18.32
C SER A 298 9.06 -5.31 -18.40
N ASP A 299 9.54 -4.41 -17.53
CA ASP A 299 10.96 -4.03 -17.40
C ASP A 299 11.76 -4.89 -16.40
N GLY A 300 11.14 -5.95 -15.85
CA GLY A 300 11.75 -6.84 -14.86
C GLY A 300 11.65 -6.36 -13.41
N SER A 301 11.11 -5.16 -13.16
CA SER A 301 10.82 -4.72 -11.79
C SER A 301 9.59 -5.45 -11.22
N SER A 302 9.43 -5.46 -9.90
CA SER A 302 8.31 -6.13 -9.25
C SER A 302 7.11 -5.20 -9.05
N PHE A 303 5.91 -5.74 -9.24
CA PHE A 303 4.66 -5.18 -8.75
C PHE A 303 4.24 -5.94 -7.50
N VAL A 304 4.07 -5.22 -6.40
CA VAL A 304 3.52 -5.78 -5.16
C VAL A 304 2.12 -5.23 -4.98
N PRO A 305 1.07 -6.06 -5.10
CA PRO A 305 -0.28 -5.59 -4.88
C PRO A 305 -0.52 -5.22 -3.42
N LYS A 306 -1.44 -4.28 -3.23
CA LYS A 306 -1.98 -3.96 -1.90
C LYS A 306 -3.19 -4.84 -1.64
N ASP A 307 -3.40 -5.25 -0.40
CA ASP A 307 -4.42 -6.25 -0.03
C ASP A 307 -5.86 -5.80 -0.36
N PHE A 308 -6.09 -4.50 -0.45
CA PHE A 308 -7.38 -3.93 -0.78
C PHE A 308 -7.63 -3.78 -2.30
N TYR A 309 -6.66 -4.11 -3.15
CA TYR A 309 -6.85 -4.09 -4.61
C TYR A 309 -7.78 -5.22 -5.08
N PRO A 310 -8.42 -5.07 -6.26
CA PRO A 310 -9.21 -6.15 -6.87
C PRO A 310 -8.34 -7.37 -7.16
N LYS A 311 -8.94 -8.57 -7.10
CA LYS A 311 -8.27 -9.79 -7.55
C LYS A 311 -7.80 -9.63 -8.99
N PHE A 312 -6.57 -10.05 -9.26
CA PHE A 312 -5.93 -9.89 -10.56
C PHE A 312 -5.40 -11.23 -11.07
N SER A 313 -5.62 -11.49 -12.35
CA SER A 313 -5.11 -12.68 -13.03
C SER A 313 -4.79 -12.36 -14.48
N TRP A 314 -3.79 -13.05 -15.02
CA TRP A 314 -3.47 -13.05 -16.45
C TRP A 314 -4.15 -14.20 -17.21
N GLU A 315 -4.98 -15.02 -16.56
CA GLU A 315 -5.66 -16.14 -17.22
C GLU A 315 -6.41 -15.69 -18.48
N THR A 316 -7.14 -14.58 -18.41
CA THR A 316 -7.78 -13.92 -19.55
C THR A 316 -7.39 -12.44 -19.59
N THR A 317 -7.98 -11.66 -20.50
CA THR A 317 -7.76 -10.21 -20.51
C THR A 317 -8.37 -9.61 -19.24
N PRO A 318 -7.61 -8.91 -18.37
CA PRO A 318 -8.18 -8.25 -17.19
C PRO A 318 -9.12 -7.12 -17.62
N LEU A 319 -10.37 -7.15 -17.15
CA LEU A 319 -11.40 -6.19 -17.56
C LEU A 319 -11.79 -5.25 -16.42
N TYR A 320 -12.10 -4.01 -16.77
CA TYR A 320 -12.76 -3.05 -15.88
C TYR A 320 -14.09 -2.64 -16.49
N PHE A 321 -15.13 -2.60 -15.67
CA PHE A 321 -16.47 -2.17 -16.09
C PHE A 321 -16.83 -0.86 -15.43
N MET A 322 -17.41 0.04 -16.20
CA MET A 322 -17.96 1.28 -15.69
C MET A 322 -19.15 1.69 -16.53
N PHE A 323 -20.30 1.84 -15.89
CA PHE A 323 -21.57 2.08 -16.54
C PHE A 323 -22.57 2.74 -15.59
N GLY A 324 -23.60 3.34 -16.17
CA GLY A 324 -24.79 3.78 -15.44
C GLY A 324 -26.04 3.57 -16.28
N ASP A 325 -27.17 3.41 -15.60
CA ASP A 325 -28.49 3.39 -16.22
C ASP A 325 -29.35 4.30 -15.36
N LYS A 326 -29.80 5.42 -15.92
CA LYS A 326 -30.51 6.41 -15.13
C LYS A 326 -31.86 5.88 -14.65
N GLU A 327 -32.49 5.03 -15.46
CA GLU A 327 -33.88 4.64 -15.29
C GLU A 327 -34.05 3.56 -14.24
N ARG A 328 -33.05 2.68 -14.09
CA ARG A 328 -33.15 1.45 -13.28
C ARG A 328 -31.83 0.97 -12.71
N VAL A 329 -31.91 0.03 -11.76
CA VAL A 329 -30.78 -0.81 -11.34
C VAL A 329 -30.56 -2.00 -12.29
N LEU A 330 -29.46 -2.74 -12.09
CA LEU A 330 -29.19 -3.95 -12.88
C LEU A 330 -30.20 -5.07 -12.62
N HIS A 331 -30.50 -5.84 -13.65
CA HIS A 331 -31.19 -7.12 -13.51
C HIS A 331 -30.22 -8.21 -13.01
N PRO A 332 -30.69 -9.24 -12.28
CA PRO A 332 -29.82 -10.28 -11.71
C PRO A 332 -28.89 -10.96 -12.73
N GLU A 333 -29.37 -11.18 -13.96
CA GLU A 333 -28.58 -11.74 -15.06
C GLU A 333 -27.47 -10.81 -15.55
N GLU A 334 -27.69 -9.50 -15.52
CA GLU A 334 -26.68 -8.49 -15.88
C GLU A 334 -25.61 -8.40 -14.79
N VAL A 335 -26.01 -8.43 -13.50
CA VAL A 335 -25.08 -8.52 -12.37
C VAL A 335 -24.20 -9.76 -12.51
N LYS A 336 -24.81 -10.93 -12.80
CA LYS A 336 -24.06 -12.18 -13.01
C LYS A 336 -23.12 -12.08 -14.21
N PHE A 337 -23.59 -11.54 -15.34
CA PHE A 337 -22.79 -11.38 -16.56
C PHE A 337 -21.51 -10.58 -16.31
N ILE A 338 -21.63 -9.45 -15.59
CA ILE A 338 -20.49 -8.59 -15.26
C ILE A 338 -19.60 -9.26 -14.21
N ALA A 339 -20.18 -9.83 -13.14
CA ALA A 339 -19.43 -10.48 -12.06
C ALA A 339 -18.58 -11.66 -12.56
N GLU A 340 -19.03 -12.41 -13.56
CA GLU A 340 -18.25 -13.51 -14.17
C GLU A 340 -16.99 -13.02 -14.90
N ARG A 341 -16.92 -11.74 -15.29
CA ARG A 341 -15.90 -11.19 -16.20
C ARG A 341 -14.89 -10.27 -15.52
N THR A 342 -15.17 -9.80 -14.31
CA THR A 342 -14.28 -8.88 -13.61
C THR A 342 -14.42 -9.01 -12.09
N ASP A 343 -13.41 -8.50 -11.39
CA ASP A 343 -13.42 -8.23 -9.96
C ASP A 343 -13.33 -6.72 -9.66
N PHE A 344 -13.45 -5.86 -10.69
CA PHE A 344 -13.29 -4.41 -10.57
C PHE A 344 -14.29 -3.61 -11.42
N VAL A 345 -15.20 -2.88 -10.75
CA VAL A 345 -16.30 -2.15 -11.39
C VAL A 345 -16.50 -0.76 -10.77
N CYS A 346 -17.04 0.18 -11.53
CA CYS A 346 -17.51 1.49 -11.04
C CYS A 346 -18.95 1.75 -11.46
N ILE A 347 -19.77 2.25 -10.53
CA ILE A 347 -21.17 2.63 -10.77
C ILE A 347 -21.23 4.15 -11.04
N GLU A 348 -21.69 4.52 -12.24
CA GLU A 348 -21.68 5.90 -12.74
C GLU A 348 -22.70 6.85 -12.09
N LYS A 349 -22.46 8.15 -12.32
CA LYS A 349 -23.06 9.33 -11.66
C LYS A 349 -24.58 9.39 -11.53
N SER A 350 -25.32 8.64 -12.33
CA SER A 350 -26.79 8.72 -12.37
C SER A 350 -27.47 7.36 -12.26
N HIS A 351 -26.72 6.30 -11.98
CA HIS A 351 -27.26 4.95 -12.01
C HIS A 351 -28.39 4.75 -10.97
N GLY A 352 -29.51 4.15 -11.39
CA GLY A 352 -30.69 3.89 -10.57
C GLY A 352 -31.43 5.14 -10.07
N TYR A 353 -31.15 6.32 -10.64
CA TYR A 353 -31.69 7.58 -10.12
C TYR A 353 -33.22 7.67 -10.20
N ASP A 354 -33.84 7.31 -11.32
CA ASP A 354 -35.30 7.45 -11.48
C ASP A 354 -36.06 6.41 -10.64
N GLU A 355 -35.48 5.22 -10.46
CA GLU A 355 -36.07 4.14 -9.66
C GLU A 355 -35.92 4.37 -8.14
N LEU A 356 -34.72 4.76 -7.68
CA LEU A 356 -34.38 4.83 -6.25
C LEU A 356 -34.30 6.26 -5.71
N GLY A 357 -34.34 7.27 -6.58
CA GLY A 357 -34.37 8.69 -6.23
C GLY A 357 -33.01 9.34 -5.99
N ALA A 358 -31.91 8.57 -5.95
CA ALA A 358 -30.55 9.10 -5.79
C ALA A 358 -29.48 8.10 -6.25
N ALA A 359 -28.39 8.59 -6.85
CA ALA A 359 -27.34 7.76 -7.44
C ALA A 359 -26.54 6.95 -6.40
N GLU A 360 -26.35 7.44 -5.18
CA GLU A 360 -25.73 6.66 -4.10
C GLU A 360 -26.58 5.46 -3.67
N LEU A 361 -27.90 5.52 -3.85
CA LEU A 361 -28.80 4.39 -3.58
C LEU A 361 -28.72 3.34 -4.70
N GLY A 362 -28.59 3.77 -5.96
CA GLY A 362 -28.28 2.88 -7.09
C GLY A 362 -26.93 2.19 -6.89
N ALA A 363 -25.89 2.94 -6.55
CA ALA A 363 -24.58 2.37 -6.22
C ALA A 363 -24.66 1.37 -5.07
N LYS A 364 -25.42 1.68 -4.01
CA LYS A 364 -25.64 0.76 -2.89
C LYS A 364 -26.29 -0.56 -3.31
N HIS A 365 -27.34 -0.46 -4.11
CA HIS A 365 -28.10 -1.61 -4.58
C HIS A 365 -27.18 -2.57 -5.34
N ASP A 366 -26.49 -2.06 -6.35
CA ASP A 366 -25.67 -2.90 -7.22
C ASP A 366 -24.36 -3.34 -6.58
N ALA A 367 -23.75 -2.52 -5.72
CA ALA A 367 -22.61 -2.96 -4.91
C ALA A 367 -22.99 -4.16 -4.03
N THR A 368 -24.17 -4.13 -3.41
CA THR A 368 -24.71 -5.25 -2.63
C THR A 368 -24.97 -6.46 -3.51
N ALA A 369 -25.55 -6.27 -4.70
CA ALA A 369 -25.83 -7.34 -5.64
C ALA A 369 -24.54 -8.04 -6.12
N PHE A 370 -23.52 -7.28 -6.52
CA PHE A 370 -22.21 -7.82 -6.89
C PHE A 370 -21.55 -8.58 -5.75
N LYS A 371 -21.51 -8.00 -4.55
CA LYS A 371 -20.89 -8.62 -3.38
C LYS A 371 -21.62 -9.87 -2.90
N SER A 372 -22.91 -10.02 -3.21
CA SER A 372 -23.65 -11.27 -2.95
C SER A 372 -23.18 -12.44 -3.80
N ILE A 373 -22.60 -12.17 -4.98
CA ILE A 373 -22.00 -13.18 -5.87
C ILE A 373 -20.51 -13.35 -5.56
N LYS A 374 -19.79 -12.24 -5.41
CA LYS A 374 -18.34 -12.19 -5.16
C LYS A 374 -18.04 -11.21 -4.02
N PRO A 375 -17.95 -11.68 -2.75
CA PRO A 375 -17.75 -10.80 -1.59
C PRO A 375 -16.52 -9.89 -1.68
N ASP A 376 -15.44 -10.37 -2.31
CA ASP A 376 -14.17 -9.65 -2.43
C ASP A 376 -14.09 -8.70 -3.64
N MET A 377 -15.12 -8.68 -4.50
CA MET A 377 -15.16 -7.81 -5.67
C MET A 377 -15.11 -6.35 -5.25
N LYS A 378 -14.33 -5.54 -5.98
CA LYS A 378 -14.16 -4.12 -5.72
C LYS A 378 -15.12 -3.30 -6.56
N VAL A 379 -16.01 -2.58 -5.87
CA VAL A 379 -17.01 -1.71 -6.48
C VAL A 379 -16.70 -0.27 -6.10
N LEU A 380 -16.58 0.61 -7.09
CA LEU A 380 -16.29 2.03 -6.88
C LEU A 380 -17.56 2.87 -7.03
N PHE A 381 -17.68 3.86 -6.15
CA PHE A 381 -18.67 4.94 -6.27
C PHE A 381 -18.13 6.03 -7.20
N TYR A 382 -18.93 6.54 -8.15
CA TYR A 382 -18.53 7.69 -8.96
C TYR A 382 -18.79 9.01 -8.23
N PHE A 383 -17.83 9.94 -8.30
CA PHE A 383 -18.09 11.35 -8.03
C PHE A 383 -17.28 12.29 -8.94
N ASN A 384 -17.73 13.52 -9.15
CA ASN A 384 -17.05 14.49 -10.00
C ASN A 384 -16.43 15.63 -9.17
N ALA A 385 -15.17 15.96 -9.46
CA ALA A 385 -14.48 17.04 -8.76
C ALA A 385 -14.77 18.42 -9.34
N ALA A 386 -15.15 18.52 -10.62
CA ALA A 386 -15.28 19.80 -11.33
C ALA A 386 -16.73 20.18 -11.67
N LEU A 387 -17.62 19.22 -11.89
CA LEU A 387 -19.02 19.43 -12.29
C LEU A 387 -19.97 19.02 -11.16
N ALA A 388 -20.90 19.91 -10.84
CA ALA A 388 -21.92 19.72 -9.82
C ALA A 388 -23.14 18.97 -10.39
N TRP A 389 -22.98 17.68 -10.67
CA TRP A 389 -24.08 16.84 -11.14
C TRP A 389 -25.13 16.63 -10.03
N PRO A 390 -26.42 16.92 -10.27
CA PRO A 390 -27.46 16.90 -9.24
C PRO A 390 -28.15 15.54 -9.09
N PHE A 391 -27.38 14.45 -9.09
CA PHE A 391 -27.93 13.08 -9.06
C PHE A 391 -27.83 12.40 -7.69
N THR A 392 -27.04 12.91 -6.75
CA THR A 392 -27.01 12.37 -5.39
C THR A 392 -27.95 13.14 -4.49
N SER A 393 -28.42 12.54 -3.39
CA SER A 393 -29.22 13.28 -2.41
C SER A 393 -28.45 14.46 -1.80
N TYR A 394 -27.11 14.40 -1.83
CA TYR A 394 -26.20 15.44 -1.36
C TYR A 394 -26.02 16.60 -2.35
N SER A 395 -26.22 16.34 -3.65
CA SER A 395 -25.96 17.31 -4.72
C SER A 395 -27.22 17.76 -5.47
N LYS A 396 -28.40 17.26 -5.12
CA LYS A 396 -29.68 17.56 -5.78
C LYS A 396 -30.04 19.05 -5.89
N ASP A 397 -29.48 19.89 -5.01
CA ASP A 397 -29.78 21.33 -4.99
C ASP A 397 -28.89 22.13 -5.96
N PHE A 398 -27.91 21.51 -6.62
CA PHE A 398 -27.11 22.13 -7.68
C PHE A 398 -27.84 22.19 -9.03
N THR A 399 -29.07 22.70 -9.03
CA THR A 399 -29.89 22.93 -10.22
C THR A 399 -30.23 24.41 -10.36
N ASN A 400 -30.54 24.87 -11.57
CA ASN A 400 -30.99 26.24 -11.78
C ASN A 400 -32.26 26.58 -10.96
N GLU A 401 -33.08 25.57 -10.68
CA GLU A 401 -34.33 25.70 -9.92
C GLU A 401 -34.08 25.87 -8.42
N ASN A 402 -33.10 25.16 -7.85
CA ASN A 402 -32.92 25.06 -6.40
C ASN A 402 -31.76 25.92 -5.86
N ILE A 403 -30.74 26.22 -6.68
CA ILE A 403 -29.48 26.81 -6.17
C ILE A 403 -29.66 28.17 -5.50
N ASP A 404 -30.64 28.97 -5.94
CA ASP A 404 -30.93 30.28 -5.36
C ASP A 404 -31.51 30.19 -3.94
N SER A 405 -32.13 29.06 -3.61
CA SER A 405 -32.62 28.77 -2.26
C SER A 405 -31.55 28.15 -1.35
N ALA A 406 -30.37 27.85 -1.88
CA ALA A 406 -29.24 27.23 -1.17
C ALA A 406 -27.98 28.12 -1.20
N PRO A 407 -27.97 29.28 -0.52
CA PRO A 407 -26.91 30.28 -0.66
C PRO A 407 -25.52 29.75 -0.32
N LYS A 408 -25.39 28.85 0.66
CA LYS A 408 -24.10 28.21 1.00
C LYS A 408 -23.57 27.33 -0.12
N LEU A 409 -24.43 26.54 -0.78
CA LEU A 409 -24.03 25.71 -1.92
C LEU A 409 -23.68 26.58 -3.12
N LYS A 410 -24.38 27.70 -3.31
CA LYS A 410 -24.09 28.66 -4.38
C LYS A 410 -22.68 29.26 -4.28
N GLU A 411 -22.13 29.41 -3.08
CA GLU A 411 -20.75 29.87 -2.86
C GLU A 411 -19.68 28.85 -3.29
N PHE A 412 -20.07 27.58 -3.48
CA PHE A 412 -19.17 26.54 -3.95
C PHE A 412 -18.99 26.56 -5.48
N LEU A 413 -19.68 27.45 -6.19
CA LEU A 413 -19.71 27.49 -7.65
C LEU A 413 -18.87 28.63 -8.22
N ILE A 414 -18.26 28.40 -9.38
CA ILE A 414 -17.50 29.41 -10.12
C ILE A 414 -18.47 30.42 -10.74
N LYS A 415 -18.14 31.72 -10.64
CA LYS A 415 -18.72 32.77 -11.48
C LYS A 415 -17.85 32.95 -12.72
N ASN A 416 -18.48 32.98 -13.89
CA ASN A 416 -17.80 33.26 -15.14
C ASN A 416 -17.19 34.67 -15.09
N PRO A 417 -15.86 34.84 -15.29
CA PRO A 417 -15.21 36.14 -15.18
C PRO A 417 -15.73 37.19 -16.17
N ASN A 418 -16.23 36.75 -17.32
CA ASN A 418 -16.68 37.65 -18.39
C ASN A 418 -18.14 38.07 -18.24
N THR A 419 -19.00 37.19 -17.70
CA THR A 419 -20.46 37.44 -17.63
C THR A 419 -20.98 37.66 -16.22
N GLY A 420 -20.22 37.28 -15.19
CA GLY A 420 -20.64 37.31 -13.78
C GLY A 420 -21.67 36.25 -13.39
N ALA A 421 -22.25 35.53 -14.35
CA ALA A 421 -23.19 34.43 -14.12
C ALA A 421 -22.46 33.18 -13.59
N LEU A 422 -23.18 32.25 -12.95
CA LEU A 422 -22.62 30.97 -12.55
C LEU A 422 -22.17 30.19 -13.80
N ALA A 423 -20.94 29.69 -13.77
CA ALA A 423 -20.37 28.94 -14.88
C ALA A 423 -21.01 27.55 -14.95
N GLN A 424 -21.32 27.11 -16.18
CA GLN A 424 -21.92 25.82 -16.47
C GLN A 424 -21.21 25.13 -17.63
N LYS A 425 -21.21 23.79 -17.60
CA LYS A 425 -20.84 22.93 -18.72
C LYS A 425 -21.92 21.87 -18.87
N HIS A 426 -22.46 21.74 -20.07
CA HIS A 426 -23.69 20.98 -20.30
C HIS A 426 -24.82 21.55 -19.42
N THR A 427 -25.43 20.75 -18.55
CA THR A 427 -26.47 21.17 -17.61
C THR A 427 -25.96 21.33 -16.17
N ALA A 428 -24.67 21.06 -15.91
CA ALA A 428 -24.10 21.12 -14.56
C ALA A 428 -23.40 22.45 -14.30
N PHE A 429 -23.52 22.95 -13.06
CA PHE A 429 -22.65 24.01 -12.56
C PHE A 429 -21.21 23.54 -12.37
N LEU A 430 -20.28 24.48 -12.31
CA LEU A 430 -18.86 24.22 -12.13
C LEU A 430 -18.41 24.57 -10.71
N PHE A 431 -17.79 23.60 -10.03
CA PHE A 431 -17.27 23.78 -8.67
C PHE A 431 -16.03 24.69 -8.64
N ASN A 432 -15.94 25.49 -7.58
CA ASN A 432 -14.82 26.35 -7.28
C ASN A 432 -13.86 25.67 -6.30
N ILE A 433 -12.87 24.95 -6.84
CA ILE A 433 -11.85 24.22 -6.05
C ILE A 433 -11.08 25.14 -5.08
N LEU A 434 -10.94 26.42 -5.39
CA LEU A 434 -10.21 27.37 -4.54
C LEU A 434 -10.97 27.72 -3.26
N ASN A 435 -12.28 27.47 -3.20
CA ASN A 435 -13.05 27.66 -1.98
C ASN A 435 -12.74 26.53 -0.97
N PRO A 436 -12.12 26.82 0.19
CA PRO A 436 -11.78 25.79 1.18
C PRO A 436 -13.00 25.14 1.83
N ASP A 437 -14.11 25.87 2.01
CA ASP A 437 -15.35 25.33 2.56
C ASP A 437 -15.99 24.34 1.58
N PHE A 438 -15.90 24.63 0.27
CA PHE A 438 -16.27 23.66 -0.75
C PHE A 438 -15.41 22.40 -0.65
N ARG A 439 -14.08 22.51 -0.55
CA ARG A 439 -13.20 21.34 -0.46
C ARG A 439 -13.54 20.48 0.75
N ALA A 440 -13.77 21.10 1.92
CA ALA A 440 -14.18 20.39 3.12
C ALA A 440 -15.54 19.69 2.96
N TRP A 441 -16.54 20.38 2.40
CA TRP A 441 -17.85 19.81 2.11
C TRP A 441 -17.76 18.66 1.10
N TRP A 442 -16.96 18.82 0.04
CA TRP A 442 -16.80 17.82 -1.02
C TRP A 442 -16.14 16.56 -0.48
N VAL A 443 -15.06 16.69 0.30
CA VAL A 443 -14.36 15.57 0.93
C VAL A 443 -15.29 14.77 1.84
N GLU A 444 -16.06 15.44 2.71
CA GLU A 444 -17.06 14.76 3.55
C GLU A 444 -18.13 14.08 2.71
N THR A 445 -18.65 14.77 1.69
CA THR A 445 -19.73 14.27 0.83
C THR A 445 -19.32 13.01 0.09
N VAL A 446 -18.12 12.99 -0.48
CA VAL A 446 -17.61 11.82 -1.20
C VAL A 446 -17.33 10.66 -0.26
N ALA A 447 -16.68 10.92 0.89
CA ALA A 447 -16.42 9.88 1.88
C ALA A 447 -17.73 9.28 2.44
N LYS A 448 -18.74 10.13 2.66
CA LYS A 448 -20.10 9.70 3.03
C LYS A 448 -20.72 8.82 1.93
N GLY A 449 -20.63 9.22 0.67
CA GLY A 449 -21.13 8.44 -0.47
C GLY A 449 -20.57 7.02 -0.49
N VAL A 450 -19.24 6.87 -0.36
CA VAL A 450 -18.57 5.56 -0.30
C VAL A 450 -19.06 4.72 0.89
N ARG A 451 -19.13 5.31 2.09
CA ARG A 451 -19.60 4.61 3.31
C ARG A 451 -21.05 4.16 3.19
N GLU A 452 -21.95 5.02 2.70
CA GLU A 452 -23.39 4.73 2.67
C GLU A 452 -23.77 3.77 1.54
N SER A 453 -23.01 3.76 0.43
CA SER A 453 -23.17 2.79 -0.64
C SER A 453 -22.53 1.44 -0.34
N GLY A 454 -21.57 1.36 0.59
CA GLY A 454 -20.81 0.14 0.85
C GLY A 454 -19.83 -0.21 -0.27
N CYS A 455 -19.41 0.79 -1.05
CA CYS A 455 -18.38 0.64 -2.08
C CYS A 455 -16.98 0.54 -1.45
N ASP A 456 -16.04 -0.11 -2.14
CA ASP A 456 -14.65 -0.31 -1.70
C ASP A 456 -13.72 0.86 -2.06
N GLY A 457 -14.30 1.92 -2.62
CA GLY A 457 -13.55 3.05 -3.12
C GLY A 457 -14.36 3.97 -3.99
N VAL A 458 -13.66 4.88 -4.64
CA VAL A 458 -14.25 5.94 -5.42
C VAL A 458 -13.50 6.17 -6.72
N PHE A 459 -14.26 6.37 -7.79
CA PHE A 459 -13.80 6.95 -9.04
C PHE A 459 -14.04 8.45 -9.00
N ILE A 460 -12.99 9.26 -9.13
CA ILE A 460 -13.12 10.70 -9.22
C ILE A 460 -12.84 11.17 -10.64
N ASP A 461 -13.80 11.88 -11.22
CA ASP A 461 -13.71 12.47 -12.54
C ASP A 461 -13.24 13.93 -12.52
N GLN A 462 -12.68 14.40 -13.63
CA GLN A 462 -12.30 15.78 -13.94
C GLN A 462 -11.25 16.38 -12.99
N MET A 463 -10.05 15.79 -12.99
CA MET A 463 -8.89 16.22 -12.18
C MET A 463 -8.39 17.66 -12.46
N HIS A 464 -8.84 18.28 -13.54
CA HIS A 464 -8.38 19.61 -13.94
C HIS A 464 -8.99 20.76 -13.11
N GLY A 465 -9.99 20.50 -12.25
CA GLY A 465 -10.53 21.50 -11.30
C GLY A 465 -11.05 22.80 -11.93
N ASN A 466 -11.51 22.74 -13.19
CA ASN A 466 -11.88 23.90 -14.03
C ASN A 466 -10.77 24.96 -14.26
N ALA A 467 -9.48 24.58 -14.18
CA ALA A 467 -8.36 25.51 -14.33
C ALA A 467 -8.41 26.37 -15.61
N ASN A 468 -8.89 25.84 -16.74
CA ASN A 468 -9.00 26.60 -18.00
C ASN A 468 -9.93 27.83 -17.92
N LEU A 469 -10.85 27.88 -16.95
CA LEU A 469 -11.73 29.05 -16.74
C LEU A 469 -11.10 30.11 -15.83
N MET A 470 -10.01 29.76 -15.14
CA MET A 470 -9.26 30.60 -14.21
C MET A 470 -7.76 30.38 -14.46
N GLU A 471 -7.33 30.58 -15.72
CA GLU A 471 -5.98 30.21 -16.18
C GLU A 471 -4.88 30.92 -15.37
N ASP A 472 -5.15 32.15 -14.92
CA ASP A 472 -4.27 32.93 -14.04
C ASP A 472 -4.04 32.27 -12.68
N LYS A 473 -4.92 31.36 -12.26
CA LYS A 473 -4.89 30.63 -10.98
C LYS A 473 -4.61 29.14 -11.14
N LYS A 474 -4.18 28.70 -12.32
CA LYS A 474 -3.99 27.28 -12.63
C LYS A 474 -3.16 26.53 -11.59
N VAL A 475 -2.02 27.08 -11.18
CA VAL A 475 -1.13 26.43 -10.20
C VAL A 475 -1.80 26.29 -8.82
N GLU A 476 -2.58 27.29 -8.41
CA GLU A 476 -3.31 27.27 -7.15
C GLU A 476 -4.42 26.20 -7.17
N ILE A 477 -5.08 26.03 -8.31
CA ILE A 477 -6.10 25.00 -8.53
C ILE A 477 -5.47 23.61 -8.52
N GLU A 478 -4.33 23.41 -9.21
CA GLU A 478 -3.59 22.14 -9.20
C GLU A 478 -3.20 21.73 -7.76
N LEU A 479 -2.69 22.67 -6.97
CA LEU A 479 -2.33 22.44 -5.56
C LEU A 479 -3.56 22.13 -4.69
N ALA A 480 -4.62 22.93 -4.81
CA ALA A 480 -5.85 22.74 -4.06
C ALA A 480 -6.55 21.41 -4.42
N MET A 481 -6.44 20.96 -5.67
CA MET A 481 -6.93 19.65 -6.09
C MET A 481 -6.13 18.51 -5.44
N GLY A 482 -4.81 18.62 -5.40
CA GLY A 482 -3.95 17.65 -4.69
C GLY A 482 -4.24 17.59 -3.19
N GLU A 483 -4.43 18.74 -2.54
CA GLU A 483 -4.86 18.84 -1.14
C GLU A 483 -6.23 18.16 -0.93
N MET A 484 -7.20 18.43 -1.81
CA MET A 484 -8.54 17.86 -1.73
C MET A 484 -8.51 16.32 -1.82
N MET A 485 -7.76 15.77 -2.78
CA MET A 485 -7.63 14.31 -2.93
C MET A 485 -6.86 13.68 -1.78
N THR A 486 -5.87 14.39 -1.21
CA THR A 486 -5.13 13.92 -0.04
C THR A 486 -6.03 13.83 1.19
N ASN A 487 -6.84 14.87 1.43
CA ASN A 487 -7.80 14.89 2.52
C ASN A 487 -8.89 13.82 2.31
N LEU A 488 -9.35 13.62 1.08
CA LEU A 488 -10.26 12.53 0.75
C LEU A 488 -9.66 11.17 1.09
N LYS A 489 -8.46 10.85 0.60
CA LYS A 489 -7.81 9.56 0.88
C LYS A 489 -7.62 9.33 2.39
N LYS A 490 -7.19 10.35 3.12
CA LYS A 490 -7.08 10.29 4.59
C LYS A 490 -8.42 10.00 5.27
N GLN A 491 -9.51 10.57 4.77
CA GLN A 491 -10.84 10.35 5.35
C GLN A 491 -11.43 8.98 4.99
N LEU A 492 -11.13 8.48 3.79
CA LEU A 492 -11.56 7.16 3.35
C LEU A 492 -10.82 6.04 4.09
N GLY A 493 -9.53 6.23 4.40
CA GLY A 493 -8.66 5.22 4.96
C GLY A 493 -7.69 4.65 3.93
N ASP A 494 -6.60 4.05 4.41
CA ASP A 494 -5.52 3.55 3.55
C ASP A 494 -5.95 2.34 2.70
N ASP A 495 -6.96 1.60 3.14
CA ASP A 495 -7.53 0.40 2.53
C ASP A 495 -8.65 0.66 1.50
N THR A 496 -8.93 1.92 1.17
CA THR A 496 -10.00 2.29 0.23
C THR A 496 -9.45 2.80 -1.08
N ILE A 497 -9.92 2.29 -2.24
CA ILE A 497 -9.36 2.65 -3.56
C ILE A 497 -9.73 4.08 -3.95
N LEU A 498 -8.72 4.91 -4.25
CA LEU A 498 -8.90 6.18 -4.97
C LEU A 498 -8.48 6.01 -6.44
N LEU A 499 -9.46 5.95 -7.35
CA LEU A 499 -9.23 5.93 -8.79
C LEU A 499 -9.43 7.33 -9.39
N ALA A 500 -8.36 7.92 -9.93
CA ALA A 500 -8.37 9.27 -10.45
C ALA A 500 -8.30 9.30 -11.99
N ASN A 501 -9.28 9.95 -12.62
CA ASN A 501 -9.37 10.03 -14.07
C ASN A 501 -8.29 10.96 -14.68
N ASN A 502 -7.49 10.44 -15.62
CA ASN A 502 -6.39 11.15 -16.30
C ASN A 502 -5.34 11.79 -15.35
N ALA A 503 -5.17 11.26 -14.14
CA ALA A 503 -4.22 11.80 -13.17
C ALA A 503 -2.73 11.60 -13.54
N ASN A 504 -2.44 10.93 -14.65
CA ASN A 504 -1.09 10.86 -15.23
C ASN A 504 -0.67 12.20 -15.87
N ASP A 505 -1.64 13.05 -16.22
CA ASP A 505 -1.39 14.32 -16.90
C ASP A 505 -0.71 15.33 -15.98
N ASN A 506 0.08 16.23 -16.58
CA ASN A 506 0.83 17.25 -15.85
C ASN A 506 -0.07 18.21 -15.03
N ASN A 507 -1.31 18.43 -15.47
CA ASN A 507 -2.29 19.26 -14.75
C ASN A 507 -2.87 18.58 -13.50
N ALA A 508 -2.55 17.30 -13.27
CA ALA A 508 -2.99 16.52 -12.10
C ALA A 508 -1.79 15.99 -11.29
N LYS A 509 -0.60 16.58 -11.47
CA LYS A 509 0.67 16.13 -10.84
C LYS A 509 0.63 16.03 -9.31
N TYR A 510 -0.21 16.80 -8.63
CA TYR A 510 -0.38 16.73 -7.18
C TYR A 510 -1.43 15.70 -6.73
N VAL A 511 -2.25 15.20 -7.65
CA VAL A 511 -3.21 14.11 -7.40
C VAL A 511 -2.56 12.74 -7.61
N TYR A 512 -1.65 12.63 -8.58
CA TYR A 512 -0.93 11.39 -8.89
C TYR A 512 -0.34 10.67 -7.66
N PRO A 513 0.38 11.35 -6.73
CA PRO A 513 1.06 10.67 -5.64
C PRO A 513 0.09 9.93 -4.71
N VAL A 514 -1.08 10.53 -4.44
CA VAL A 514 -2.07 10.03 -3.47
C VAL A 514 -3.08 9.04 -4.06
N SER A 515 -3.16 8.94 -5.38
CA SER A 515 -4.10 8.03 -6.05
C SER A 515 -3.59 6.59 -6.04
N ASP A 516 -4.48 5.61 -5.89
CA ASP A 516 -4.14 4.18 -5.96
C ASP A 516 -4.26 3.63 -7.39
N ALA A 517 -5.17 4.21 -8.17
CA ALA A 517 -5.49 3.77 -9.51
C ALA A 517 -5.68 4.97 -10.45
N LEU A 518 -5.22 4.85 -11.70
CA LEU A 518 -5.30 5.92 -12.69
C LEU A 518 -6.02 5.42 -13.94
N MET A 519 -7.01 6.18 -14.42
CA MET A 519 -7.65 5.90 -15.71
C MET A 519 -6.99 6.70 -16.84
N PHE A 520 -6.82 6.06 -17.99
CA PHE A 520 -6.51 6.66 -19.28
C PHE A 520 -7.80 6.72 -20.10
N GLU A 521 -8.44 7.88 -20.18
CA GLU A 521 -9.75 8.04 -20.80
C GLU A 521 -9.66 8.30 -22.32
N ASN A 522 -9.26 7.28 -23.07
CA ASN A 522 -9.07 7.39 -24.53
C ASN A 522 -10.39 7.21 -25.30
N TYR A 523 -11.33 8.13 -25.12
CA TYR A 523 -12.69 8.00 -25.67
C TYR A 523 -12.86 8.30 -27.17
N SER A 524 -11.86 8.88 -27.84
CA SER A 524 -11.89 9.16 -29.28
C SER A 524 -10.49 9.09 -29.89
N ALA A 525 -10.40 8.93 -31.20
CA ALA A 525 -9.14 8.68 -31.92
C ALA A 525 -8.08 9.79 -31.72
N VAL A 526 -8.49 11.00 -31.34
CA VAL A 526 -7.55 12.09 -31.01
C VAL A 526 -6.78 11.82 -29.73
N HIS A 527 -7.40 11.10 -28.78
CA HIS A 527 -6.80 10.79 -27.47
C HIS A 527 -5.92 9.56 -27.50
N TYR A 528 -6.19 8.59 -28.39
CA TYR A 528 -5.33 7.42 -28.61
C TYR A 528 -4.72 7.40 -30.03
N ASN A 529 -4.15 8.53 -30.44
CA ASN A 529 -3.25 8.56 -31.59
C ASN A 529 -1.92 7.83 -31.26
N LYS A 530 -1.07 7.61 -32.27
CA LYS A 530 0.16 6.81 -32.12
C LYS A 530 1.12 7.37 -31.06
N GLU A 531 1.28 8.69 -30.96
CA GLU A 531 2.12 9.33 -29.95
C GLU A 531 1.55 9.17 -28.53
N ASN A 532 0.24 9.39 -28.37
CA ASN A 532 -0.42 9.25 -27.08
C ASN A 532 -0.43 7.79 -26.60
N LEU A 533 -0.66 6.82 -27.48
CA LEU A 533 -0.58 5.39 -27.13
C LEU A 533 0.80 5.04 -26.56
N LEU A 534 1.87 5.51 -27.20
CA LEU A 534 3.22 5.30 -26.69
C LEU A 534 3.44 5.99 -25.32
N SER A 535 2.91 7.20 -25.14
CA SER A 535 2.94 7.91 -23.85
C SER A 535 2.19 7.14 -22.77
N ASP A 536 1.00 6.62 -23.07
CA ASP A 536 0.18 5.84 -22.15
C ASP A 536 0.86 4.55 -21.74
N TRP A 537 1.48 3.82 -22.67
CA TRP A 537 2.23 2.61 -22.34
C TRP A 537 3.40 2.89 -21.38
N ASN A 538 4.11 4.00 -21.58
CA ASN A 538 5.15 4.44 -20.65
C ASN A 538 4.57 4.80 -19.28
N ASN A 539 3.42 5.46 -19.23
CA ASN A 539 2.74 5.78 -17.98
C ASN A 539 2.15 4.56 -17.28
N MET A 540 1.65 3.56 -18.01
CA MET A 540 1.21 2.28 -17.43
C MET A 540 2.38 1.57 -16.73
N LEU A 541 3.57 1.55 -17.36
CA LEU A 541 4.78 1.03 -16.71
C LEU A 541 5.17 1.88 -15.49
N ARG A 542 5.14 3.21 -15.58
CA ARG A 542 5.39 4.11 -14.44
C ARG A 542 4.45 3.81 -13.26
N ASN A 543 3.17 3.57 -13.54
CA ASN A 543 2.17 3.26 -12.53
C ASN A 543 2.44 1.92 -11.87
N ALA A 544 2.74 0.89 -12.67
CA ALA A 544 3.07 -0.43 -12.14
C ALA A 544 4.32 -0.40 -11.24
N LYS A 545 5.35 0.35 -11.63
CA LYS A 545 6.56 0.57 -10.79
C LYS A 545 6.26 1.29 -9.48
N ALA A 546 5.20 2.10 -9.44
CA ALA A 546 4.73 2.79 -8.26
C ALA A 546 3.70 1.99 -7.44
N GLY A 547 3.41 0.74 -7.83
CA GLY A 547 2.38 -0.10 -7.19
C GLY A 547 0.95 0.41 -7.40
N LYS A 548 0.69 1.13 -8.50
CA LYS A 548 -0.61 1.75 -8.83
C LYS A 548 -1.31 0.99 -9.95
N ILE A 549 -2.64 0.90 -9.85
CA ILE A 549 -3.50 0.29 -10.88
C ILE A 549 -3.60 1.20 -12.11
N SER A 550 -3.70 0.61 -13.30
CA SER A 550 -4.00 1.33 -14.55
C SER A 550 -5.33 0.86 -15.14
N VAL A 551 -6.26 1.76 -15.41
CA VAL A 551 -7.47 1.45 -16.19
C VAL A 551 -7.33 2.08 -17.57
N PHE A 552 -7.20 1.25 -18.59
CA PHE A 552 -7.01 1.66 -19.97
C PHE A 552 -8.33 1.59 -20.72
N ARG A 553 -9.02 2.73 -20.85
CA ARG A 553 -10.31 2.82 -21.52
C ARG A 553 -10.12 3.21 -22.98
N LEU A 554 -10.63 2.42 -23.92
CA LEU A 554 -10.70 2.79 -25.32
C LEU A 554 -12.15 2.94 -25.81
N GLY A 555 -12.39 4.03 -26.54
CA GLY A 555 -13.60 4.21 -27.35
C GLY A 555 -13.55 3.42 -28.67
N VAL A 556 -14.72 3.08 -29.22
CA VAL A 556 -14.82 2.43 -30.54
C VAL A 556 -14.30 3.38 -31.63
N GLU A 557 -13.29 2.94 -32.38
CA GLU A 557 -12.66 3.73 -33.43
C GLU A 557 -13.63 4.22 -34.49
N GLY A 558 -13.56 5.52 -34.79
CA GLY A 558 -14.40 6.18 -35.80
C GLY A 558 -15.84 6.46 -35.35
N HIS A 559 -16.22 6.04 -34.14
CA HIS A 559 -17.60 6.08 -33.65
C HIS A 559 -17.69 6.79 -32.29
N ASP A 560 -17.15 8.00 -32.25
CA ASP A 560 -17.11 8.85 -31.04
C ASP A 560 -18.42 9.64 -30.82
N ARG A 561 -18.42 10.56 -29.85
CA ARG A 561 -19.58 11.40 -29.51
C ARG A 561 -20.17 12.14 -30.72
N GLY A 562 -19.38 12.51 -31.72
CA GLY A 562 -19.87 13.16 -32.93
C GLY A 562 -20.73 12.21 -33.76
N PHE A 563 -20.25 11.00 -34.00
CA PHE A 563 -21.01 9.95 -34.69
C PHE A 563 -22.27 9.57 -33.90
N LEU A 564 -22.12 9.29 -32.60
CA LEU A 564 -23.22 8.81 -31.75
C LEU A 564 -24.37 9.82 -31.59
N ARG A 565 -24.11 11.11 -31.79
CA ARG A 565 -25.13 12.16 -31.78
C ARG A 565 -25.95 12.22 -33.08
N ASN A 566 -25.46 11.61 -34.15
CA ASN A 566 -26.08 11.67 -35.47
C ASN A 566 -26.98 10.47 -35.78
N ILE A 567 -27.04 9.48 -34.89
CA ILE A 567 -27.91 8.30 -35.01
C ILE A 567 -28.88 8.23 -33.84
N SER A 568 -30.00 7.53 -34.03
CA SER A 568 -30.97 7.31 -32.96
C SER A 568 -30.44 6.32 -31.91
N ASN A 569 -30.99 6.31 -30.70
CA ASN A 569 -30.65 5.30 -29.68
C ASN A 569 -30.98 3.87 -30.16
N GLU A 570 -32.10 3.70 -30.88
CA GLU A 570 -32.48 2.41 -31.44
C GLU A 570 -31.45 1.93 -32.48
N GLU A 571 -31.07 2.80 -33.41
CA GLU A 571 -30.02 2.51 -34.39
C GLU A 571 -28.68 2.20 -33.71
N LYS A 572 -28.29 3.01 -32.72
CA LYS A 572 -27.08 2.81 -31.91
C LYS A 572 -27.02 1.41 -31.31
N HIS A 573 -28.11 0.94 -30.68
CA HIS A 573 -28.17 -0.39 -30.08
C HIS A 573 -28.07 -1.53 -31.11
N GLN A 574 -28.49 -1.29 -32.35
CA GLN A 574 -28.42 -2.30 -33.42
C GLN A 574 -27.03 -2.36 -34.09
N VAL A 575 -26.39 -1.21 -34.32
CA VAL A 575 -25.16 -1.13 -35.14
C VAL A 575 -23.90 -1.23 -34.30
N MET A 576 -23.86 -0.61 -33.11
CA MET A 576 -22.63 -0.47 -32.34
C MET A 576 -22.04 -1.79 -31.84
N PRO A 577 -22.81 -2.80 -31.41
CA PRO A 577 -22.23 -4.09 -31.03
C PRO A 577 -21.43 -4.73 -32.17
N LYS A 578 -21.95 -4.70 -33.40
CA LYS A 578 -21.25 -5.25 -34.58
C LYS A 578 -19.98 -4.48 -34.90
N ILE A 579 -20.06 -3.15 -34.95
CA ILE A 579 -18.92 -2.28 -35.23
C ILE A 579 -17.82 -2.45 -34.16
N SER A 580 -18.23 -2.51 -32.89
CA SER A 580 -17.29 -2.71 -31.78
C SER A 580 -16.57 -4.06 -31.87
N GLN A 581 -17.27 -5.12 -32.28
CA GLN A 581 -16.67 -6.43 -32.54
C GLN A 581 -15.63 -6.36 -33.66
N GLU A 582 -15.95 -5.69 -34.78
CA GLU A 582 -15.04 -5.51 -35.91
C GLU A 582 -13.78 -4.72 -35.54
N LYS A 583 -13.87 -3.80 -34.57
CA LYS A 583 -12.78 -2.94 -34.11
C LYS A 583 -12.04 -3.49 -32.88
N LEU A 584 -12.49 -4.61 -32.32
CA LEU A 584 -11.95 -5.16 -31.08
C LEU A 584 -10.47 -5.56 -31.19
N GLU A 585 -10.05 -6.21 -32.29
CA GLU A 585 -8.67 -6.73 -32.41
C GLU A 585 -7.63 -5.62 -32.29
N TYR A 586 -7.89 -4.45 -32.90
CA TYR A 586 -7.02 -3.28 -32.79
C TYR A 586 -7.03 -2.69 -31.37
N ALA A 587 -8.22 -2.47 -30.80
CA ALA A 587 -8.34 -1.89 -29.46
C ALA A 587 -7.69 -2.78 -28.38
N LEU A 588 -7.90 -4.09 -28.46
CA LEU A 588 -7.27 -5.06 -27.57
C LEU A 588 -5.74 -5.07 -27.75
N ALA A 589 -5.24 -5.00 -28.98
CA ALA A 589 -3.80 -4.92 -29.23
C ALA A 589 -3.19 -3.64 -28.62
N CYS A 590 -3.86 -2.48 -28.74
CA CYS A 590 -3.42 -1.24 -28.09
C CYS A 590 -3.23 -1.41 -26.58
N TYR A 591 -4.18 -2.07 -25.89
CA TYR A 591 -4.05 -2.36 -24.46
C TYR A 591 -2.91 -3.35 -24.18
N LEU A 592 -2.90 -4.50 -24.87
CA LEU A 592 -1.96 -5.59 -24.59
C LEU A 592 -0.50 -5.17 -24.80
N ILE A 593 -0.19 -4.30 -25.75
CA ILE A 593 1.19 -3.78 -25.91
C ILE A 593 1.68 -3.06 -24.66
N GLY A 594 0.84 -2.27 -23.98
CA GLY A 594 1.20 -1.51 -22.78
C GLY A 594 0.93 -2.21 -21.45
N ALA A 595 0.10 -3.26 -21.45
CA ALA A 595 -0.43 -3.92 -20.25
C ALA A 595 0.65 -4.27 -19.21
N GLN A 596 0.40 -3.95 -17.95
CA GLN A 596 1.25 -4.30 -16.81
C GLN A 596 0.42 -5.10 -15.79
N PRO A 597 1.05 -5.73 -14.78
CA PRO A 597 0.28 -6.23 -13.64
C PRO A 597 -0.67 -5.15 -13.09
N TYR A 598 -1.88 -5.54 -12.72
CA TYR A 598 -2.94 -4.61 -12.28
C TYR A 598 -3.27 -3.50 -13.29
N SER A 599 -3.17 -3.81 -14.58
CA SER A 599 -3.79 -2.99 -15.62
C SER A 599 -5.06 -3.65 -16.14
N TYR A 600 -6.12 -2.87 -16.34
CA TYR A 600 -7.43 -3.38 -16.75
C TYR A 600 -7.88 -2.70 -18.05
N PHE A 601 -8.47 -3.48 -18.94
CA PHE A 601 -9.03 -2.99 -20.20
C PHE A 601 -10.50 -2.64 -20.04
N MET A 602 -10.90 -1.49 -20.56
CA MET A 602 -12.31 -1.09 -20.68
C MET A 602 -12.61 -0.71 -22.13
N TYR A 603 -13.59 -1.35 -22.74
CA TYR A 603 -13.98 -1.10 -24.11
C TYR A 603 -15.48 -0.83 -24.21
N SER A 604 -15.83 0.35 -24.70
CA SER A 604 -17.22 0.83 -24.78
C SER A 604 -17.30 2.04 -25.71
N TRP A 605 -18.50 2.42 -26.13
CA TRP A 605 -18.71 3.66 -26.91
C TRP A 605 -19.39 4.76 -26.09
N GLY A 606 -19.58 4.54 -24.79
CA GLY A 606 -20.20 5.51 -23.91
C GLY A 606 -20.02 5.15 -22.45
N TRP A 607 -20.95 5.62 -21.62
CA TRP A 607 -20.97 5.40 -20.17
C TRP A 607 -22.32 4.85 -19.70
N ALA A 608 -23.29 4.72 -20.60
CA ALA A 608 -24.54 4.04 -20.28
C ALA A 608 -24.32 2.52 -20.26
N LEU A 609 -25.13 1.79 -19.50
CA LEU A 609 -25.13 0.33 -19.50
C LEU A 609 -25.30 -0.25 -20.92
N ALA A 610 -26.19 0.38 -21.71
CA ALA A 610 -26.42 0.03 -23.10
C ALA A 610 -25.25 0.37 -24.06
N ASP A 611 -24.21 1.06 -23.57
CA ASP A 611 -23.10 1.55 -24.40
C ASP A 611 -21.88 0.63 -24.43
N GLY A 612 -22.13 -0.69 -24.40
CA GLY A 612 -21.11 -1.72 -24.59
C GLY A 612 -20.83 -2.57 -23.36
N ALA A 613 -21.29 -2.17 -22.17
CA ALA A 613 -21.03 -2.89 -20.93
C ALA A 613 -21.67 -4.29 -20.88
N LEU A 614 -22.67 -4.58 -21.72
CA LEU A 614 -23.33 -5.89 -21.80
C LEU A 614 -23.03 -6.64 -23.12
N VAL A 615 -22.06 -6.17 -23.91
CA VAL A 615 -21.64 -6.89 -25.12
C VAL A 615 -20.71 -8.03 -24.74
N ASP A 616 -21.02 -9.23 -25.20
CA ASP A 616 -20.16 -10.40 -25.02
C ASP A 616 -19.07 -10.42 -26.09
N TYR A 617 -17.81 -10.34 -25.67
CA TYR A 617 -16.63 -10.45 -26.52
C TYR A 617 -15.86 -11.74 -26.16
N PRO A 618 -16.15 -12.88 -26.82
CA PRO A 618 -15.49 -14.15 -26.52
C PRO A 618 -13.96 -14.08 -26.62
N GLU A 619 -13.42 -13.19 -27.47
CA GLU A 619 -11.98 -12.97 -27.60
C GLU A 619 -11.32 -12.48 -26.31
N LEU A 620 -12.03 -11.72 -25.46
CA LEU A 620 -11.49 -11.22 -24.19
C LEU A 620 -11.37 -12.33 -23.14
N GLN A 621 -12.08 -13.44 -23.33
CA GLN A 621 -12.10 -14.62 -22.45
C GLN A 621 -11.14 -15.73 -22.91
N LYS A 622 -10.38 -15.51 -23.99
CA LYS A 622 -9.35 -16.46 -24.43
C LYS A 622 -8.18 -16.50 -23.44
N PRO A 623 -7.52 -17.66 -23.27
CA PRO A 623 -6.31 -17.76 -22.47
C PRO A 623 -5.25 -16.74 -22.93
N LEU A 624 -4.75 -15.92 -22.02
CA LEU A 624 -3.73 -14.90 -22.31
C LEU A 624 -2.38 -15.30 -21.69
N GLY A 625 -2.37 -15.52 -20.38
CA GLY A 625 -1.20 -15.77 -19.55
C GLY A 625 -0.28 -14.55 -19.42
N ALA A 626 0.75 -14.64 -18.57
CA ALA A 626 1.58 -13.48 -18.26
C ALA A 626 2.40 -12.99 -19.48
N PRO A 627 2.69 -11.68 -19.58
CA PRO A 627 3.60 -11.17 -20.62
C PRO A 627 5.01 -11.72 -20.41
N LYS A 628 5.68 -12.10 -21.50
CA LYS A 628 7.06 -12.62 -21.48
C LYS A 628 8.14 -11.52 -21.41
N GLY A 629 7.72 -10.26 -21.31
CA GLY A 629 8.59 -9.09 -21.22
C GLY A 629 7.97 -7.82 -21.81
N SER A 630 8.82 -6.80 -21.98
CA SER A 630 8.49 -5.54 -22.64
C SER A 630 8.12 -5.72 -24.11
N TYR A 631 7.27 -4.82 -24.61
CA TYR A 631 7.03 -4.71 -26.04
C TYR A 631 8.34 -4.38 -26.78
N LYS A 632 8.41 -4.78 -28.05
CA LYS A 632 9.53 -4.46 -28.94
C LYS A 632 9.04 -3.57 -30.06
N ARG A 633 9.75 -2.47 -30.28
CA ARG A 633 9.60 -1.61 -31.45
C ARG A 633 10.45 -2.20 -32.58
N THR A 634 9.86 -2.47 -33.74
CA THR A 634 10.59 -3.20 -34.81
C THR A 634 11.68 -2.35 -35.46
N THR A 635 11.53 -1.03 -35.45
CA THR A 635 12.59 -0.07 -35.77
C THR A 635 12.59 1.08 -34.76
N PRO A 636 13.72 1.73 -34.47
CA PRO A 636 13.80 2.77 -33.44
C PRO A 636 12.78 3.92 -33.59
N ASN A 637 12.41 4.25 -34.83
CA ASN A 637 11.51 5.37 -35.15
C ASN A 637 10.15 4.92 -35.76
N GLY A 638 9.93 3.62 -36.01
CA GLY A 638 8.71 3.12 -36.66
C GLY A 638 7.54 2.96 -35.71
N TRP A 639 6.32 2.84 -36.21
CA TRP A 639 5.12 2.73 -35.35
C TRP A 639 4.60 1.29 -35.21
N GLU A 640 5.49 0.34 -35.42
CA GLU A 640 5.21 -1.08 -35.35
C GLU A 640 5.79 -1.68 -34.07
N PHE A 641 4.93 -2.37 -33.32
CA PHE A 641 5.21 -2.92 -32.01
C PHE A 641 4.77 -4.38 -31.93
N THR A 642 5.52 -5.16 -31.16
CA THR A 642 5.20 -6.56 -30.87
C THR A 642 5.28 -6.86 -29.38
N ARG A 643 4.47 -7.79 -28.90
CA ARG A 643 4.56 -8.30 -27.53
C ARG A 643 4.13 -9.76 -27.45
N GLU A 644 4.83 -10.52 -26.62
CA GLU A 644 4.55 -11.94 -26.41
C GLU A 644 3.97 -12.15 -25.01
N PHE A 645 2.92 -12.95 -24.95
CA PHE A 645 2.32 -13.52 -23.75
C PHE A 645 2.52 -15.03 -23.75
N GLU A 646 2.07 -15.71 -22.70
CA GLU A 646 2.12 -17.17 -22.62
C GLU A 646 1.36 -17.82 -23.79
N HIS A 647 0.11 -17.38 -24.02
CA HIS A 647 -0.84 -17.95 -24.96
C HIS A 647 -1.21 -17.01 -26.12
N ALA A 648 -0.56 -15.84 -26.25
CA ALA A 648 -0.82 -14.92 -27.33
C ALA A 648 0.45 -14.21 -27.85
N SER A 649 0.47 -13.91 -29.14
CA SER A 649 1.43 -12.98 -29.75
C SER A 649 0.67 -11.79 -30.34
N VAL A 650 1.09 -10.59 -29.97
CA VAL A 650 0.47 -9.33 -30.38
C VAL A 650 1.41 -8.61 -31.32
N TRP A 651 0.89 -8.17 -32.46
CA TRP A 651 1.53 -7.24 -33.38
C TRP A 651 0.56 -6.08 -33.64
N ILE A 652 1.08 -4.85 -33.69
CA ILE A 652 0.31 -3.65 -34.01
C ILE A 652 1.16 -2.67 -34.79
N ASN A 653 0.54 -1.97 -35.74
CA ASN A 653 1.05 -0.74 -36.32
C ASN A 653 0.11 0.41 -35.94
N THR A 654 0.56 1.29 -35.05
CA THR A 654 -0.28 2.39 -34.53
C THR A 654 -0.45 3.53 -35.54
N GLU A 655 0.36 3.58 -36.60
CA GLU A 655 0.22 4.56 -37.68
C GLU A 655 -0.80 4.12 -38.72
N SER A 656 -0.71 2.87 -39.23
CA SER A 656 -1.72 2.33 -40.15
C SER A 656 -3.00 1.88 -39.46
N ARG A 657 -2.98 1.76 -38.12
CA ARG A 657 -4.07 1.25 -37.26
C ARG A 657 -4.45 -0.20 -37.56
N GLU A 658 -3.44 -1.00 -37.90
CA GLU A 658 -3.58 -2.43 -38.16
C GLU A 658 -3.05 -3.23 -36.97
N ALA A 659 -3.70 -4.33 -36.65
CA ALA A 659 -3.27 -5.22 -35.57
C ALA A 659 -3.53 -6.69 -35.91
N LYS A 660 -2.78 -7.56 -35.24
CA LYS A 660 -3.02 -9.00 -35.27
C LYS A 660 -2.71 -9.60 -33.91
N ILE A 661 -3.67 -10.36 -33.37
CA ILE A 661 -3.46 -11.17 -32.18
C ILE A 661 -3.53 -12.64 -32.58
N LYS A 662 -2.43 -13.36 -32.39
CA LYS A 662 -2.33 -14.81 -32.63
C LYS A 662 -2.42 -15.54 -31.30
N TRP A 663 -3.58 -16.11 -31.01
CA TRP A 663 -3.82 -17.00 -29.87
C TRP A 663 -3.19 -18.38 -30.12
N ARG A 664 -2.69 -19.05 -29.08
CA ARG A 664 -1.95 -20.32 -29.16
C ARG A 664 -2.60 -21.42 -28.34
#